data_AF-A0AA86I370-F1
#
_entry.id   AF-A0AA86I370-F1
#
_cell.length_a   1.000
_cell.length_b   1.000
_cell.length_c   1.000
_cell.angle_alpha   90.00
_cell.angle_beta   90.00
_cell.angle_gamma   90.00
#
_symmetry.space_group_name_H-M   'P 1'
#
loop_
_entity.id
_entity.type
_entity.pdbx_description
1 polymer ?
#
loop_
_entity_poly.entity_id
_entity_poly.type
_entity_poly.pdbx_seq_one_letter_code
_entity_poly.pdbx_strand_id
1 'polypeptide(L)'
;MAYTKTVWNDRIKDSQGNIVQEGTPVSAGNLNKIEQGIADAHKQMEQAAKETVSLPYGLSVLNSPNGSPLDVQIEGRTLVSLANSDLEGGKKYVLADPKTAVVIDGTTYKGISKFEGKNARPTIIRTANFEGKVSGSTFENPHIIKYSTQSSLTMPSAGNPEFPTSDSTNWRSYDNIKSIDGKSSSVTSQVNGFISQEVFSFNLIEEVERKVGRIPGSTVADKITWLKNNLNKLTFNWYGFGAGVGGNKATVKFFRVSNGSWEATTGGTNSHTSGVVSKISQIITVVTNYIDDNGFVHFLAHAEASDGTIASTINTDYADLDIELKSNADFYAPRVPLYEVPQESYDKILVEWDAAAVATRYPMVEGIKSLQNPIVTVEGGNLLPPFSEWNLHAEANIISAYELEVNAAGLGRNSYVKINVTPNTDYELTCDTNGSVGVLYENEDRSFAGAGYTNAFPKKFNSGSNSAVRVFVTNYMSPAGKYTFSKPMLKLASVSSSEKPFAPRNPSYLYAETILRGLNNLNDMLYQDDGKWKVLKKWEEVLLDGTNPWAWHADFMGYKAIKVSDAFGPITTSTNTSIYQVTNHLGALLKKLTTSSDLELNSAAAWFGNITGTAGIADVILTVPDTLTGWADSYTPTSDEIKAYFNGWKVKTVDGSNKPTAWVSVLDGKDAPTQTLDYVKTNKAPNYTGYRLLYQLSTPRTVGITDKVEGALSVSGQAQISLDSGVVVKEKVIPVLASDNYYYVNGSNKPLSRRVKKILAVYKDYVQDDFQINPQFAVNVGTVGNEYARKPQENFDPTANYYVTYLVLDKETLTTNPVNVKASYNTSIRSTVDQMNEQLADVKSMTSIHDRYLYKLLLAAKANGWSV
;
A
#
# COMPACT_ATOMS: atom_id res chain seq x y z
N MET A 1 -67.25 -21.39 -38.34
CA MET A 1 -67.04 -20.31 -39.32
C MET A 1 -65.58 -20.30 -39.71
N ALA A 2 -65.28 -20.43 -41.00
CA ALA A 2 -63.90 -20.42 -41.49
C ALA A 2 -63.34 -18.99 -41.44
N TYR A 3 -62.15 -18.82 -40.88
CA TYR A 3 -61.43 -17.55 -40.86
C TYR A 3 -60.98 -17.19 -42.28
N THR A 4 -61.50 -16.08 -42.82
CA THR A 4 -61.04 -15.52 -44.10
C THR A 4 -60.05 -14.41 -43.80
N LYS A 5 -58.80 -14.58 -44.22
CA LYS A 5 -57.74 -13.59 -44.04
C LYS A 5 -58.09 -12.32 -44.85
N THR A 6 -58.38 -11.23 -44.18
CA THR A 6 -58.53 -9.91 -44.79
C THR A 6 -57.19 -9.18 -44.77
N VAL A 7 -56.84 -8.56 -45.91
CA VAL A 7 -55.63 -7.74 -46.06
C VAL A 7 -55.93 -6.34 -45.52
N TRP A 8 -54.95 -5.69 -44.90
CA TRP A 8 -55.10 -4.32 -44.41
C TRP A 8 -55.38 -3.36 -45.59
N ASN A 9 -56.44 -2.57 -45.50
CA ASN A 9 -56.79 -1.52 -46.44
C ASN A 9 -56.65 -0.16 -45.75
N ASP A 10 -55.81 0.74 -46.28
CA ASP A 10 -55.56 2.07 -45.69
C ASP A 10 -56.83 2.93 -45.56
N ARG A 11 -57.84 2.66 -46.41
CA ARG A 11 -59.13 3.34 -46.44
C ARG A 11 -60.23 2.32 -46.68
N ILE A 12 -61.18 2.23 -45.75
CA ILE A 12 -62.41 1.49 -45.95
C ILE A 12 -63.42 2.45 -46.58
N LYS A 13 -63.98 2.06 -47.73
CA LYS A 13 -64.95 2.85 -48.49
C LYS A 13 -66.33 2.19 -48.45
N ASP A 14 -67.38 2.99 -48.44
CA ASP A 14 -68.75 2.50 -48.63
C ASP A 14 -69.02 2.09 -50.09
N SER A 15 -70.22 1.57 -50.35
CA SER A 15 -70.67 1.15 -51.67
C SER A 15 -70.83 2.31 -52.67
N GLN A 16 -70.77 3.56 -52.21
CA GLN A 16 -70.72 4.76 -53.05
C GLN A 16 -69.29 5.30 -53.26
N GLY A 17 -68.28 4.68 -52.66
CA GLY A 17 -66.87 5.05 -52.79
C GLY A 17 -66.38 6.11 -51.80
N ASN A 18 -67.19 6.52 -50.82
CA ASN A 18 -66.80 7.47 -49.77
C ASN A 18 -66.02 6.75 -48.66
N ILE A 19 -64.99 7.41 -48.11
CA ILE A 19 -64.19 6.85 -47.02
C ILE A 19 -65.02 6.86 -45.73
N VAL A 20 -65.31 5.68 -45.18
CA VAL A 20 -66.07 5.50 -43.94
C VAL A 20 -65.19 5.21 -42.74
N GLN A 21 -63.95 4.77 -42.98
CA GLN A 21 -62.92 4.62 -41.95
C GLN A 21 -61.54 4.82 -42.61
N GLU A 22 -60.76 5.76 -42.10
CA GLU A 22 -59.37 6.00 -42.51
C GLU A 22 -58.47 5.63 -41.34
N GLY A 23 -57.47 4.76 -41.59
CA GLY A 23 -56.43 4.52 -40.60
C GLY A 23 -55.58 5.78 -40.44
N THR A 24 -55.13 6.10 -39.23
CA THR A 24 -54.16 7.19 -39.02
C THR A 24 -52.95 6.94 -39.95
N PRO A 25 -52.62 7.84 -40.89
CA PRO A 25 -51.50 7.63 -41.80
C PRO A 25 -50.23 7.38 -41.00
N VAL A 26 -49.45 6.39 -41.38
CA VAL A 26 -48.14 6.12 -40.79
C VAL A 26 -47.22 7.28 -41.20
N SER A 27 -47.27 8.38 -40.47
CA SER A 27 -46.42 9.55 -40.73
C SER A 27 -44.97 9.19 -40.41
N ALA A 28 -44.01 9.75 -41.15
CA ALA A 28 -42.59 9.59 -40.85
C ALA A 28 -42.26 9.94 -39.38
N GLY A 29 -42.97 10.91 -38.80
CA GLY A 29 -42.83 11.25 -37.38
C GLY A 29 -43.27 10.14 -36.42
N ASN A 30 -44.32 9.38 -36.76
CA ASN A 30 -44.76 8.24 -35.95
C ASN A 30 -43.83 7.02 -36.13
N LEU A 31 -43.33 6.79 -37.35
CA LEU A 31 -42.32 5.75 -37.61
C LEU A 31 -41.02 6.03 -36.85
N ASN A 32 -40.51 7.27 -36.89
CA ASN A 32 -39.31 7.66 -36.14
C ASN A 32 -39.49 7.51 -34.62
N LYS A 33 -40.69 7.80 -34.10
CA LYS A 33 -40.99 7.59 -32.66
C LYS A 33 -41.06 6.11 -32.29
N ILE A 34 -41.59 5.26 -33.17
CA ILE A 34 -41.60 3.81 -32.98
C ILE A 34 -40.17 3.26 -33.05
N GLU A 35 -39.38 3.71 -34.02
CA GLU A 35 -37.96 3.33 -34.16
C GLU A 35 -37.15 3.76 -32.94
N GLN A 36 -37.34 5.00 -32.45
CA GLN A 36 -36.73 5.48 -31.21
C GLN A 36 -37.20 4.66 -30.00
N GLY A 37 -38.51 4.35 -29.89
CA GLY A 37 -39.05 3.53 -28.81
C GLY A 37 -38.52 2.09 -28.83
N ILE A 38 -38.32 1.51 -30.01
CA ILE A 38 -37.68 0.20 -30.18
C ILE A 38 -36.19 0.28 -29.80
N ALA A 39 -35.47 1.33 -30.21
CA ALA A 39 -34.08 1.55 -29.84
C ALA A 39 -33.91 1.76 -28.32
N ASP A 40 -34.81 2.52 -27.69
CA ASP A 40 -34.82 2.75 -26.25
C ASP A 40 -35.17 1.46 -25.49
N ALA A 41 -36.16 0.69 -25.95
CA ALA A 41 -36.50 -0.60 -25.38
C ALA A 41 -35.37 -1.62 -25.54
N HIS A 42 -34.68 -1.63 -26.68
CA HIS A 42 -33.51 -2.46 -26.92
C HIS A 42 -32.37 -2.12 -25.95
N LYS A 43 -32.03 -0.82 -25.79
CA LYS A 43 -31.06 -0.36 -24.79
C LYS A 43 -31.44 -0.74 -23.36
N GLN A 44 -32.73 -0.63 -23.00
CA GLN A 44 -33.22 -1.05 -21.69
C GLN A 44 -33.08 -2.56 -21.48
N MET A 45 -33.34 -3.37 -22.52
CA MET A 45 -33.15 -4.82 -22.46
C MET A 45 -31.67 -5.23 -22.36
N GLU A 46 -30.77 -4.52 -23.05
CA GLU A 46 -29.32 -4.74 -22.93
C GLU A 46 -28.81 -4.38 -21.53
N GLN A 47 -29.26 -3.27 -20.95
CA GLN A 47 -28.93 -2.90 -19.57
C GLN A 47 -29.49 -3.89 -18.55
N ALA A 48 -30.71 -4.41 -18.77
CA ALA A 48 -31.30 -5.46 -17.93
C ALA A 48 -30.56 -6.80 -18.03
N ALA A 49 -29.75 -7.02 -19.08
CA ALA A 49 -28.94 -8.23 -19.25
C ALA A 49 -27.60 -8.17 -18.51
N LYS A 50 -27.21 -7.04 -17.92
CA LYS A 50 -25.98 -6.88 -17.13
C LYS A 50 -26.28 -6.90 -15.63
N GLU A 51 -25.48 -7.65 -14.88
CA GLU A 51 -25.46 -7.59 -13.42
C GLU A 51 -24.28 -6.73 -12.98
N THR A 52 -24.43 -6.00 -11.86
CA THR A 52 -23.37 -5.16 -11.29
C THR A 52 -23.13 -5.52 -9.84
N VAL A 53 -21.86 -5.70 -9.48
CA VAL A 53 -21.42 -6.04 -8.13
C VAL A 53 -20.31 -5.10 -7.67
N SER A 54 -20.22 -4.86 -6.36
CA SER A 54 -19.10 -4.12 -5.78
C SER A 54 -17.96 -5.08 -5.42
N LEU A 55 -16.76 -4.80 -5.93
CA LEU A 55 -15.56 -5.57 -5.60
C LEU A 55 -14.84 -4.94 -4.40
N PRO A 56 -14.62 -5.70 -3.30
CA PRO A 56 -13.80 -5.22 -2.19
C PRO A 56 -12.31 -5.22 -2.58
N TYR A 57 -11.51 -4.42 -1.89
CA TYR A 57 -10.05 -4.52 -1.97
C TYR A 57 -9.57 -5.91 -1.54
N GLY A 58 -8.54 -6.41 -2.21
CA GLY A 58 -7.97 -7.72 -1.93
C GLY A 58 -8.68 -8.83 -2.69
N LEU A 59 -8.71 -10.01 -2.09
CA LEU A 59 -9.21 -11.23 -2.72
C LEU A 59 -10.70 -11.41 -2.45
N SER A 60 -11.47 -11.72 -3.48
CA SER A 60 -12.91 -12.01 -3.40
C SER A 60 -13.32 -13.06 -4.42
N VAL A 61 -14.57 -13.52 -4.31
CA VAL A 61 -15.18 -14.43 -5.28
C VAL A 61 -16.34 -13.73 -5.97
N LEU A 62 -16.37 -13.84 -7.30
CA LEU A 62 -17.49 -13.38 -8.14
C LEU A 62 -18.07 -14.59 -8.87
N ASN A 63 -19.40 -14.63 -9.01
CA ASN A 63 -20.07 -15.72 -9.70
C ASN A 63 -20.82 -15.18 -10.92
N SER A 64 -20.27 -15.39 -12.12
CA SER A 64 -20.96 -15.11 -13.37
C SER A 64 -21.64 -16.37 -13.90
N PRO A 65 -22.94 -16.33 -14.25
CA PRO A 65 -23.64 -17.53 -14.73
C PRO A 65 -23.07 -18.10 -16.03
N ASN A 66 -22.39 -17.28 -16.83
CA ASN A 66 -21.77 -17.65 -18.09
C ASN A 66 -20.38 -17.00 -18.23
N GLY A 67 -19.59 -17.44 -19.21
CA GLY A 67 -18.42 -16.69 -19.63
C GLY A 67 -18.82 -15.31 -20.14
N SER A 68 -18.19 -14.24 -19.66
CA SER A 68 -18.53 -12.87 -20.02
C SER A 68 -17.31 -11.94 -19.88
N PRO A 69 -17.15 -10.94 -20.77
CA PRO A 69 -16.31 -9.79 -20.48
C PRO A 69 -16.69 -9.15 -19.14
N LEU A 70 -15.68 -8.73 -18.36
CA LEU A 70 -15.91 -8.06 -17.08
C LEU A 70 -15.54 -6.58 -17.22
N ASP A 71 -16.56 -5.72 -17.24
CA ASP A 71 -16.37 -4.27 -17.26
C ASP A 71 -16.09 -3.79 -15.83
N VAL A 72 -15.11 -2.91 -15.62
CA VAL A 72 -14.81 -2.34 -14.30
C VAL A 72 -14.83 -0.82 -14.32
N GLN A 73 -15.41 -0.25 -13.27
CA GLN A 73 -15.35 1.18 -12.96
C GLN A 73 -14.68 1.36 -11.60
N ILE A 74 -13.60 2.13 -11.57
CA ILE A 74 -12.79 2.36 -10.37
C ILE A 74 -12.89 3.83 -10.00
N GLU A 75 -13.42 4.11 -8.81
CA GLU A 75 -13.44 5.47 -8.29
C GLU A 75 -12.14 5.81 -7.56
N GLY A 76 -11.71 7.05 -7.74
CA GLY A 76 -10.56 7.63 -7.06
C GLY A 76 -10.80 7.90 -5.59
N ARG A 77 -9.69 8.11 -4.89
CA ARG A 77 -9.68 8.48 -3.48
C ARG A 77 -8.37 9.17 -3.14
N THR A 78 -8.40 10.10 -2.20
CA THR A 78 -7.25 10.76 -1.63
C THR A 78 -7.28 10.66 -0.12
N LEU A 79 -6.16 10.27 0.49
CA LEU A 79 -5.95 10.23 1.94
C LEU A 79 -4.88 11.24 2.33
N VAL A 80 -5.11 11.92 3.45
CA VAL A 80 -4.17 12.91 4.05
C VAL A 80 -3.92 12.50 5.49
N SER A 81 -2.69 12.13 5.83
CA SER A 81 -2.31 11.88 7.22
C SER A 81 -2.39 13.19 8.02
N LEU A 82 -3.16 13.19 9.10
CA LEU A 82 -3.38 14.38 9.93
C LEU A 82 -2.47 14.47 11.16
N ALA A 83 -1.37 13.70 11.21
CA ALA A 83 -0.47 13.68 12.36
C ALA A 83 0.15 15.06 12.70
N ASN A 84 0.39 15.88 11.67
CA ASN A 84 0.92 17.25 11.81
C ASN A 84 -0.18 18.32 11.86
N SER A 85 -1.46 17.95 11.87
CA SER A 85 -2.58 18.89 11.73
C SER A 85 -3.36 19.03 13.04
N ASP A 86 -3.90 20.22 13.27
CA ASP A 86 -4.90 20.41 14.32
C ASP A 86 -6.20 19.72 13.91
N LEU A 87 -6.77 18.92 14.82
CA LEU A 87 -8.00 18.19 14.56
C LEU A 87 -9.19 19.07 14.96
N GLU A 88 -9.84 19.69 13.96
CA GLU A 88 -10.99 20.58 14.16
C GLU A 88 -12.11 19.94 15.01
N GLY A 89 -12.70 20.74 15.89
CA GLY A 89 -13.80 20.35 16.78
C GLY A 89 -15.05 19.91 16.01
N GLY A 90 -15.68 18.82 16.47
CA GLY A 90 -16.93 18.29 15.90
C GLY A 90 -16.78 17.45 14.64
N LYS A 91 -15.62 17.51 13.97
CA LYS A 91 -15.28 16.59 12.89
C LYS A 91 -14.94 15.20 13.42
N LYS A 92 -15.10 14.20 12.55
CA LYS A 92 -14.97 12.78 12.87
C LYS A 92 -13.65 12.25 12.34
N TYR A 93 -12.94 11.51 13.17
CA TYR A 93 -11.62 10.99 12.84
C TYR A 93 -11.53 9.49 13.13
N VAL A 94 -10.67 8.83 12.36
CA VAL A 94 -10.26 7.44 12.58
C VAL A 94 -8.75 7.37 12.70
N LEU A 95 -8.27 6.66 13.72
CA LEU A 95 -6.92 6.11 13.79
C LEU A 95 -7.01 4.65 13.35
N ALA A 96 -6.28 4.27 12.31
CA ALA A 96 -6.39 2.94 11.69
C ALA A 96 -5.11 2.10 11.81
N ASP A 97 -4.35 2.28 12.91
CA ASP A 97 -3.15 1.49 13.22
C ASP A 97 -3.25 0.85 14.61
N PRO A 98 -3.15 -0.49 14.72
CA PRO A 98 -3.20 -1.18 16.02
C PRO A 98 -2.04 -0.86 16.96
N LYS A 99 -0.91 -0.34 16.46
CA LYS A 99 0.32 -0.09 17.23
C LYS A 99 0.60 1.40 17.46
N THR A 100 -0.37 2.26 17.18
CA THR A 100 -0.30 3.69 17.48
C THR A 100 -1.42 4.06 18.44
N ALA A 101 -1.16 5.03 19.31
CA ALA A 101 -2.18 5.73 20.06
C ALA A 101 -2.04 7.24 19.81
N VAL A 102 -3.14 7.96 19.98
CA VAL A 102 -3.15 9.42 19.99
C VAL A 102 -3.73 9.93 21.29
N VAL A 103 -3.15 11.00 21.83
CA VAL A 103 -3.70 11.73 22.97
C VAL A 103 -4.26 13.05 22.48
N ILE A 104 -5.55 13.28 22.75
CA ILE A 104 -6.27 14.50 22.39
C ILE A 104 -7.01 14.96 23.63
N ASP A 105 -6.72 16.20 24.06
CA ASP A 105 -7.34 16.79 25.25
C ASP A 105 -7.25 15.86 26.50
N GLY A 106 -6.06 15.26 26.70
CA GLY A 106 -5.79 14.33 27.80
C GLY A 106 -6.38 12.92 27.65
N THR A 107 -7.23 12.67 26.64
CA THR A 107 -7.81 11.35 26.39
C THR A 107 -6.95 10.54 25.42
N THR A 108 -6.59 9.32 25.80
CA THR A 108 -5.78 8.41 24.97
C THR A 108 -6.68 7.47 24.18
N TYR A 109 -6.57 7.51 22.85
CA TYR A 109 -7.19 6.57 21.93
C TYR A 109 -6.11 5.62 21.41
N LYS A 110 -6.13 4.34 21.84
CA LYS A 110 -5.12 3.33 21.51
C LYS A 110 -5.61 2.37 20.44
N GLY A 111 -4.73 2.07 19.49
CA GLY A 111 -5.00 1.15 18.40
C GLY A 111 -6.05 1.70 17.44
N ILE A 112 -6.68 0.80 16.69
CA ILE A 112 -7.75 1.18 15.78
C ILE A 112 -8.92 1.75 16.58
N SER A 113 -9.23 3.02 16.34
CA SER A 113 -10.17 3.78 17.15
C SER A 113 -10.81 4.92 16.34
N LYS A 114 -11.98 5.37 16.79
CA LYS A 114 -12.69 6.51 16.21
C LYS A 114 -13.04 7.52 17.31
N PHE A 115 -12.94 8.81 16.99
CA PHE A 115 -13.17 9.90 17.94
C PHE A 115 -13.52 11.22 17.24
N GLU A 116 -13.91 12.22 18.03
CA GLU A 116 -14.14 13.59 17.55
C GLU A 116 -12.94 14.49 17.82
N GLY A 117 -12.66 15.43 16.92
CA GLY A 117 -11.61 16.43 17.12
C GLY A 117 -11.94 17.43 18.22
N LYS A 118 -10.90 18.13 18.68
CA LYS A 118 -10.94 19.08 19.82
C LYS A 118 -10.19 20.40 19.58
N ASN A 119 -10.00 20.79 18.31
CA ASN A 119 -9.19 21.94 17.90
C ASN A 119 -7.77 21.90 18.48
N ALA A 120 -7.15 20.72 18.47
CA ALA A 120 -5.83 20.51 19.03
C ALA A 120 -5.04 19.51 18.19
N ARG A 121 -3.72 19.69 18.19
CA ARG A 121 -2.77 18.74 17.61
C ARG A 121 -2.67 17.48 18.48
N PRO A 122 -2.74 16.27 17.89
CA PRO A 122 -2.63 15.03 18.65
C PRO A 122 -1.19 14.79 19.10
N THR A 123 -1.00 14.32 20.33
CA THR A 123 0.25 13.67 20.76
C THR A 123 0.26 12.26 20.19
N ILE A 124 1.34 11.86 19.51
CA ILE A 124 1.48 10.51 18.95
C ILE A 124 2.25 9.62 19.93
N ILE A 125 1.72 8.44 20.20
CA ILE A 125 2.42 7.36 20.91
C ILE A 125 2.56 6.18 19.95
N ARG A 126 3.79 5.80 19.63
CA ARG A 126 4.09 4.67 18.76
C ARG A 126 4.63 3.49 19.57
N THR A 127 3.97 2.33 19.51
CA THR A 127 4.44 1.10 20.16
C THR A 127 5.35 0.32 19.20
N ALA A 128 6.62 0.19 19.56
CA ALA A 128 7.60 -0.66 18.89
C ALA A 128 7.69 -2.02 19.60
N ASN A 129 7.82 -3.12 18.84
CA ASN A 129 7.99 -4.46 19.41
C ASN A 129 8.78 -5.36 18.44
N PHE A 130 8.83 -6.67 18.73
CA PHE A 130 9.56 -7.64 17.92
C PHE A 130 8.68 -8.42 16.93
N GLU A 131 7.51 -7.89 16.59
CA GLU A 131 6.61 -8.50 15.61
C GLU A 131 7.07 -8.28 14.17
N GLY A 132 6.78 -9.23 13.28
CA GLY A 132 7.02 -9.08 11.84
C GLY A 132 8.48 -9.11 11.40
N LYS A 133 9.38 -9.64 12.24
CA LYS A 133 10.82 -9.76 11.93
C LYS A 133 11.05 -10.70 10.75
N VAL A 134 11.89 -10.27 9.81
CA VAL A 134 12.29 -11.04 8.64
C VAL A 134 13.60 -11.75 8.93
N SER A 135 13.66 -13.05 8.67
CA SER A 135 14.85 -13.84 8.99
C SER A 135 16.10 -13.30 8.31
N GLY A 136 17.21 -13.23 9.05
CA GLY A 136 18.54 -12.78 8.58
C GLY A 136 18.64 -11.36 8.01
N SER A 137 17.58 -10.54 8.09
CA SER A 137 17.61 -9.17 7.57
C SER A 137 17.84 -8.14 8.67
N THR A 138 18.98 -7.45 8.62
CA THR A 138 19.25 -6.30 9.50
C THR A 138 18.52 -5.04 9.06
N PHE A 139 18.13 -4.96 7.78
CA PHE A 139 17.37 -3.85 7.24
C PHE A 139 15.89 -3.94 7.64
N GLU A 140 15.28 -5.13 7.52
CA GLU A 140 13.86 -5.30 7.89
C GLU A 140 13.67 -5.39 9.42
N ASN A 141 14.72 -5.73 10.17
CA ASN A 141 14.69 -5.86 11.63
C ASN A 141 15.39 -4.69 12.33
N PRO A 142 14.73 -3.54 12.54
CA PRO A 142 15.37 -2.37 13.16
C PRO A 142 15.64 -2.50 14.67
N HIS A 143 14.94 -3.42 15.35
CA HIS A 143 15.09 -3.67 16.79
C HIS A 143 15.73 -5.03 17.02
N ILE A 144 16.60 -5.08 18.02
CA ILE A 144 17.51 -6.19 18.25
C ILE A 144 17.33 -6.68 19.70
N ILE A 145 17.34 -7.99 19.90
CA ILE A 145 17.49 -8.59 21.23
C ILE A 145 18.72 -9.50 21.26
N LYS A 146 19.55 -9.36 22.29
CA LYS A 146 20.73 -10.20 22.52
C LYS A 146 20.64 -10.90 23.87
N TYR A 147 21.33 -12.01 24.04
CA TYR A 147 21.41 -12.70 25.33
C TYR A 147 22.84 -12.96 25.79
N SER A 148 23.01 -13.12 27.09
CA SER A 148 24.30 -13.42 27.71
C SER A 148 24.14 -14.21 29.00
N THR A 149 25.16 -15.00 29.33
CA THR A 149 25.32 -15.65 30.64
C THR A 149 26.75 -15.41 31.12
N GLN A 150 26.94 -14.49 32.05
CA GLN A 150 28.29 -14.08 32.51
C GLN A 150 28.23 -13.50 33.93
N SER A 151 29.39 -13.26 34.55
CA SER A 151 29.49 -12.78 35.95
C SER A 151 29.22 -11.29 36.17
N SER A 152 28.95 -10.53 35.11
CA SER A 152 28.65 -9.08 35.16
C SER A 152 27.49 -8.72 34.24
N LEU A 153 26.82 -7.59 34.49
CA LEU A 153 25.77 -7.12 33.59
C LEU A 153 26.36 -6.78 32.22
N THR A 154 25.76 -7.32 31.17
CA THR A 154 26.26 -7.18 29.82
C THR A 154 25.96 -5.81 29.25
N MET A 155 26.92 -5.24 28.52
CA MET A 155 26.79 -3.91 27.94
C MET A 155 26.11 -3.99 26.57
N PRO A 156 25.37 -2.96 26.13
CA PRO A 156 24.70 -3.00 24.82
C PRO A 156 25.66 -3.21 23.63
N SER A 157 26.87 -2.66 23.74
CA SER A 157 27.95 -2.79 22.75
C SER A 157 28.66 -4.14 22.78
N ALA A 158 28.34 -5.04 23.71
CA ALA A 158 28.94 -6.37 23.75
C ALA A 158 28.57 -7.18 22.49
N GLY A 159 29.54 -7.98 22.01
CA GLY A 159 29.40 -8.88 20.87
C GLY A 159 28.57 -10.13 21.17
N ASN A 160 27.51 -9.99 21.97
CA ASN A 160 26.64 -11.08 22.35
C ASN A 160 25.80 -11.58 21.16
N PRO A 161 25.44 -12.87 21.15
CA PRO A 161 24.55 -13.43 20.14
C PRO A 161 23.16 -12.78 20.18
N GLU A 162 22.63 -12.47 19.00
CA GLU A 162 21.24 -12.03 18.78
C GLU A 162 20.29 -13.23 18.81
N PHE A 163 19.01 -13.02 19.15
CA PHE A 163 18.00 -14.04 18.95
C PHE A 163 17.80 -14.37 17.47
N PRO A 164 17.70 -15.65 17.10
CA PRO A 164 17.27 -16.03 15.78
C PRO A 164 15.79 -15.72 15.54
N THR A 165 15.46 -15.56 14.28
CA THR A 165 14.15 -15.17 13.73
C THR A 165 13.22 -16.34 13.45
N SER A 166 13.74 -17.57 13.31
CA SER A 166 12.91 -18.74 13.03
C SER A 166 13.69 -20.04 13.24
N ASP A 167 13.37 -20.78 14.31
CA ASP A 167 13.62 -22.21 14.41
C ASP A 167 12.64 -22.76 15.46
N SER A 168 11.73 -23.65 15.04
CA SER A 168 10.72 -24.26 15.91
C SER A 168 11.31 -25.13 17.02
N THR A 169 12.62 -25.41 16.97
CA THR A 169 13.34 -26.13 18.02
C THR A 169 14.09 -25.20 18.98
N ASN A 170 14.15 -23.90 18.68
CA ASN A 170 14.95 -22.95 19.45
C ASN A 170 14.09 -22.20 20.47
N TRP A 171 14.42 -22.42 21.73
CA TRP A 171 13.80 -21.87 22.93
C TRP A 171 14.10 -20.38 23.16
N ARG A 172 14.91 -19.77 22.27
CA ARG A 172 15.28 -18.35 22.25
C ARG A 172 15.04 -17.80 20.86
N SER A 173 13.92 -17.15 20.61
CA SER A 173 13.61 -16.62 19.28
C SER A 173 12.72 -15.38 19.36
N TYR A 174 12.76 -14.56 18.31
CA TYR A 174 11.83 -13.45 18.15
C TYR A 174 10.36 -13.90 18.16
N ASP A 175 10.09 -15.10 17.63
CA ASP A 175 8.73 -15.67 17.58
C ASP A 175 8.14 -15.93 18.97
N ASN A 176 8.97 -16.22 19.96
CA ASN A 176 8.54 -16.44 21.35
C ASN A 176 8.39 -15.14 22.16
N ILE A 177 8.67 -13.96 21.58
CA ILE A 177 8.62 -12.68 22.31
C ILE A 177 7.78 -11.60 21.61
N LYS A 178 7.04 -11.97 20.55
CA LYS A 178 6.28 -11.01 19.71
C LYS A 178 4.85 -10.75 20.19
N SER A 179 4.32 -11.60 21.06
CA SER A 179 2.95 -11.51 21.59
C SER A 179 2.88 -12.13 22.98
N ILE A 180 1.94 -11.66 23.79
CA ILE A 180 1.64 -12.28 25.10
C ILE A 180 0.79 -13.52 24.85
N ASP A 181 1.40 -14.70 24.80
CA ASP A 181 0.72 -15.99 24.58
C ASP A 181 1.09 -17.06 25.62
N GLY A 182 1.92 -16.71 26.61
CA GLY A 182 2.41 -17.61 27.64
C GLY A 182 3.55 -18.53 27.18
N LYS A 183 4.01 -18.43 25.92
CA LYS A 183 5.23 -19.09 25.45
C LYS A 183 6.40 -18.14 25.68
N SER A 184 7.19 -18.42 26.70
CA SER A 184 8.37 -17.61 27.00
C SER A 184 9.63 -18.13 26.30
N SER A 185 10.43 -17.20 25.78
CA SER A 185 11.86 -17.41 25.58
C SER A 185 12.55 -17.58 26.94
N SER A 186 13.55 -18.46 27.03
CA SER A 186 14.30 -18.68 28.26
C SER A 186 15.80 -18.45 28.05
N VAL A 187 16.51 -17.95 29.05
CA VAL A 187 17.97 -17.93 29.10
C VAL A 187 18.38 -18.45 30.47
N THR A 188 19.14 -19.56 30.50
CA THR A 188 19.56 -20.21 31.74
C THR A 188 21.07 -20.46 31.80
N SER A 189 21.63 -20.42 33.00
CA SER A 189 23.02 -20.80 33.29
C SER A 189 23.15 -21.32 34.72
N GLN A 190 23.81 -22.46 34.88
CA GLN A 190 24.13 -23.03 36.18
C GLN A 190 25.57 -22.70 36.63
N VAL A 191 26.35 -21.95 35.84
CA VAL A 191 27.73 -21.62 36.20
C VAL A 191 27.75 -20.69 37.42
N ASN A 192 28.50 -21.04 38.47
CA ASN A 192 28.58 -20.23 39.69
C ASN A 192 28.98 -18.77 39.39
N GLY A 193 28.24 -17.83 39.95
CA GLY A 193 28.39 -16.39 39.74
C GLY A 193 27.85 -15.86 38.41
N PHE A 194 27.40 -16.71 37.48
CA PHE A 194 26.88 -16.25 36.20
C PHE A 194 25.42 -15.82 36.34
N ILE A 195 25.09 -14.76 35.61
CA ILE A 195 23.78 -14.13 35.57
C ILE A 195 23.23 -14.33 34.16
N SER A 196 22.01 -14.86 34.05
CA SER A 196 21.26 -14.93 32.79
C SER A 196 20.58 -13.60 32.48
N GLN A 197 20.78 -13.10 31.25
CA GLN A 197 20.41 -11.73 30.89
C GLN A 197 20.01 -11.60 29.41
N GLU A 198 19.12 -10.66 29.12
CA GLU A 198 18.66 -10.30 27.78
C GLU A 198 18.69 -8.77 27.60
N VAL A 199 19.36 -8.30 26.54
CA VAL A 199 19.43 -6.88 26.16
C VAL A 199 18.48 -6.61 25.00
N PHE A 200 17.54 -5.70 25.21
CA PHE A 200 16.59 -5.22 24.21
C PHE A 200 17.07 -3.87 23.69
N SER A 201 17.18 -3.71 22.37
CA SER A 201 17.66 -2.51 21.71
C SER A 201 16.67 -2.05 20.65
N PHE A 202 16.13 -0.83 20.79
CA PHE A 202 15.17 -0.26 19.86
C PHE A 202 15.79 0.91 19.09
N ASN A 203 15.91 0.77 17.76
CA ASN A 203 16.25 1.88 16.89
C ASN A 203 15.07 2.86 16.75
N LEU A 204 15.18 4.02 17.39
CA LEU A 204 14.13 5.03 17.39
C LEU A 204 13.99 5.74 16.05
N ILE A 205 15.11 5.95 15.33
CA ILE A 205 15.10 6.60 14.02
C ILE A 205 14.27 5.77 13.04
N GLU A 206 14.60 4.48 12.93
CA GLU A 206 13.90 3.58 12.00
C GLU A 206 12.42 3.41 12.35
N GLU A 207 12.06 3.29 13.63
CA GLU A 207 10.65 3.16 14.01
C GLU A 207 9.84 4.41 13.65
N VAL A 208 10.36 5.60 14.00
CA VAL A 208 9.68 6.87 13.74
C VAL A 208 9.59 7.13 12.23
N GLU A 209 10.68 6.95 11.47
CA GLU A 209 10.67 7.22 10.03
C GLU A 209 9.78 6.25 9.24
N ARG A 210 9.73 4.97 9.64
CA ARG A 210 8.89 3.99 8.96
C ARG A 210 7.41 4.12 9.30
N LYS A 211 7.06 4.49 10.55
CA LYS A 211 5.68 4.37 11.07
C LYS A 211 5.00 5.68 11.43
N VAL A 212 5.76 6.76 11.66
CA VAL A 212 5.21 8.06 12.11
C VAL A 212 5.40 9.14 11.06
N GLY A 213 6.60 9.27 10.51
CA GLY A 213 6.95 10.29 9.51
C GLY A 213 8.46 10.54 9.48
N ARG A 214 8.96 11.12 8.39
CA ARG A 214 10.41 11.33 8.22
C ARG A 214 10.90 12.36 9.23
N ILE A 215 12.00 12.05 9.91
CA ILE A 215 12.58 12.94 10.92
C ILE A 215 13.28 14.10 10.19
N PRO A 216 13.09 15.35 10.62
CA PRO A 216 13.88 16.47 10.14
C PRO A 216 15.37 16.30 10.41
N GLY A 217 16.18 16.42 9.35
CA GLY A 217 17.62 16.20 9.40
C GLY A 217 18.10 15.28 8.29
N SER A 218 19.36 15.46 7.92
CA SER A 218 19.96 14.75 6.78
C SER A 218 20.99 13.70 7.22
N THR A 219 21.55 13.85 8.42
CA THR A 219 22.50 12.91 9.02
C THR A 219 21.88 12.19 10.22
N VAL A 220 22.49 11.07 10.65
CA VAL A 220 22.08 10.36 11.87
C VAL A 220 22.14 11.28 13.10
N ALA A 221 23.18 12.11 13.20
CA ALA A 221 23.34 13.06 14.32
C ALA A 221 22.25 14.14 14.35
N ASP A 222 21.83 14.66 13.18
CA ASP A 222 20.72 15.62 13.08
C ASP A 222 19.43 14.99 13.61
N LYS A 223 19.13 13.76 13.18
CA LYS A 223 17.93 13.02 13.58
C LYS A 223 17.92 12.69 15.07
N ILE A 224 19.07 12.32 15.65
CA ILE A 224 19.21 12.11 17.10
C ILE A 224 18.94 13.41 17.85
N THR A 225 19.49 14.53 17.39
CA THR A 225 19.23 15.85 17.99
C THR A 225 17.75 16.19 17.96
N TRP A 226 17.09 15.92 16.83
CA TRP A 226 15.65 16.09 16.71
C TRP A 226 14.88 15.20 17.69
N LEU A 227 15.21 13.91 17.80
CA LEU A 227 14.58 12.98 18.75
C LEU A 227 14.71 13.46 20.19
N LYS A 228 15.92 13.89 20.59
CA LYS A 228 16.20 14.43 21.92
C LYS A 228 15.32 15.65 22.26
N ASN A 229 15.00 16.47 21.26
CA ASN A 229 14.17 17.66 21.42
C ASN A 229 12.66 17.37 21.38
N ASN A 230 12.23 16.30 20.71
CA ASN A 230 10.82 16.06 20.36
C ASN A 230 10.19 14.83 21.01
N LEU A 231 10.95 13.97 21.67
CA LEU A 231 10.40 12.92 22.52
C LEU A 231 9.90 13.50 23.84
N ASN A 232 8.72 13.07 24.27
CA ASN A 232 8.15 13.41 25.57
C ASN A 232 8.50 12.34 26.61
N LYS A 233 8.32 11.06 26.25
CA LYS A 233 8.48 9.94 27.18
C LYS A 233 8.75 8.64 26.42
N LEU A 234 9.55 7.77 27.01
CA LEU A 234 9.67 6.38 26.59
C LEU A 234 9.16 5.47 27.70
N THR A 235 8.35 4.47 27.36
CA THR A 235 7.90 3.45 28.32
C THR A 235 8.21 2.07 27.78
N PHE A 236 9.20 1.40 28.38
CA PHE A 236 9.53 0.02 28.06
C PHE A 236 8.71 -0.92 28.94
N ASN A 237 7.99 -1.83 28.31
CA ASN A 237 7.18 -2.84 28.96
C ASN A 237 7.79 -4.22 28.70
N TRP A 238 8.13 -4.92 29.77
CA TRP A 238 8.66 -6.29 29.71
C TRP A 238 7.72 -7.22 30.46
N TYR A 239 7.40 -8.37 29.88
CA TYR A 239 6.54 -9.39 30.44
C TYR A 239 7.34 -10.68 30.57
N GLY A 240 7.53 -11.15 31.80
CA GLY A 240 8.34 -12.33 32.06
C GLY A 240 8.50 -12.63 33.54
N PHE A 241 9.45 -13.51 33.87
CA PHE A 241 9.85 -13.83 35.24
C PHE A 241 11.26 -14.41 35.28
N GLY A 242 11.89 -14.36 36.46
CA GLY A 242 13.24 -14.88 36.66
C GLY A 242 13.28 -15.82 37.85
N ALA A 243 14.21 -16.77 37.85
CA ALA A 243 14.45 -17.72 38.92
C ALA A 243 15.96 -17.83 39.22
N GLY A 244 16.31 -18.00 40.48
CA GLY A 244 17.69 -18.17 40.93
C GLY A 244 17.76 -18.60 42.39
N VAL A 245 18.96 -18.48 42.98
CA VAL A 245 19.28 -18.95 44.35
C VAL A 245 18.33 -18.38 45.41
N GLY A 246 17.93 -17.11 45.27
CA GLY A 246 17.00 -16.43 46.18
C GLY A 246 15.51 -16.68 45.91
N GLY A 247 15.16 -17.64 45.06
CA GLY A 247 13.81 -17.86 44.56
C GLY A 247 13.53 -17.08 43.27
N ASN A 248 12.26 -16.76 43.03
CA ASN A 248 11.87 -16.05 41.83
C ASN A 248 12.20 -14.55 41.96
N LYS A 249 12.97 -14.01 41.01
CA LYS A 249 13.22 -12.59 40.87
C LYS A 249 13.68 -12.24 39.45
N ALA A 250 13.01 -11.28 38.84
CA ALA A 250 13.45 -10.64 37.60
C ALA A 250 13.69 -9.16 37.87
N THR A 251 14.71 -8.58 37.24
CA THR A 251 15.03 -7.15 37.29
C THR A 251 15.15 -6.61 35.87
N VAL A 252 14.59 -5.43 35.62
CA VAL A 252 14.78 -4.68 34.37
C VAL A 252 15.50 -3.36 34.64
N LYS A 253 16.46 -3.01 33.78
CA LYS A 253 17.22 -1.76 33.81
C LYS A 253 17.24 -1.10 32.43
N PHE A 254 17.57 0.19 32.37
CA PHE A 254 17.84 0.90 31.11
C PHE A 254 19.27 1.45 31.09
N PHE A 255 19.82 1.61 29.89
CA PHE A 255 21.21 2.02 29.72
C PHE A 255 21.32 3.53 29.53
N ARG A 256 22.03 4.20 30.46
CA ARG A 256 22.37 5.62 30.31
C ARG A 256 23.68 5.76 29.56
N VAL A 257 23.62 6.36 28.39
CA VAL A 257 24.76 6.56 27.49
C VAL A 257 25.75 7.55 28.07
N SER A 258 25.27 8.63 28.71
CA SER A 258 26.12 9.73 29.18
C SER A 258 27.16 9.34 30.24
N ASN A 259 26.95 8.25 30.98
CA ASN A 259 27.89 7.73 31.97
C ASN A 259 28.20 6.23 31.78
N GLY A 260 27.69 5.62 30.71
CA GLY A 260 27.93 4.22 30.37
C GLY A 260 27.45 3.22 31.43
N SER A 261 26.26 3.39 32.00
CA SER A 261 25.80 2.56 33.12
C SER A 261 24.34 2.10 33.02
N TRP A 262 24.04 0.96 33.64
CA TRP A 262 22.68 0.45 33.80
C TRP A 262 22.00 1.10 35.02
N GLU A 263 20.93 1.84 34.77
CA GLU A 263 20.14 2.53 35.79
C GLU A 263 18.77 1.87 35.97
N ALA A 264 18.16 2.10 37.13
CA ALA A 264 16.79 1.69 37.43
C ALA A 264 15.85 2.89 37.31
N THR A 265 14.56 2.63 37.08
CA THR A 265 13.57 3.71 36.90
C THR A 265 13.51 4.66 38.08
N THR A 266 13.36 5.95 37.76
CA THR A 266 13.07 7.02 38.73
C THR A 266 11.58 7.04 39.11
N GLY A 267 10.73 6.24 38.43
CA GLY A 267 9.32 5.99 38.75
C GLY A 267 8.79 4.67 38.15
N GLY A 268 8.21 3.81 38.98
CA GLY A 268 7.72 2.47 38.60
C GLY A 268 8.47 1.32 39.31
N THR A 269 8.05 0.08 39.05
CA THR A 269 8.67 -1.13 39.60
C THR A 269 9.78 -1.60 38.64
N ASN A 270 10.99 -1.85 39.13
CA ASN A 270 12.11 -2.38 38.34
C ASN A 270 12.37 -3.88 38.56
N SER A 271 11.67 -4.51 39.50
CA SER A 271 11.79 -5.95 39.76
C SER A 271 10.53 -6.52 40.38
N HIS A 272 10.27 -7.81 40.18
CA HIS A 272 9.25 -8.55 40.92
C HIS A 272 9.72 -9.96 41.26
N THR A 273 9.01 -10.63 42.17
CA THR A 273 9.29 -11.99 42.62
C THR A 273 8.26 -13.02 42.18
N SER A 274 7.38 -12.67 41.24
CA SER A 274 6.45 -13.62 40.61
C SER A 274 7.19 -14.74 39.89
N GLY A 275 6.67 -15.98 40.00
CA GLY A 275 7.14 -17.17 39.26
C GLY A 275 6.37 -17.44 37.97
N VAL A 276 5.51 -16.50 37.56
CA VAL A 276 4.73 -16.56 36.31
C VAL A 276 4.88 -15.24 35.56
N VAL A 277 4.58 -15.24 34.26
CA VAL A 277 4.67 -14.05 33.39
C VAL A 277 3.98 -12.86 34.04
N SER A 278 4.78 -11.83 34.35
CA SER A 278 4.33 -10.61 35.01
C SER A 278 5.00 -9.39 34.37
N LYS A 279 4.34 -8.24 34.46
CA LYS A 279 4.79 -7.00 33.80
C LYS A 279 5.76 -6.21 34.67
N ILE A 280 6.88 -5.77 34.08
CA ILE A 280 7.75 -4.70 34.58
C ILE A 280 7.69 -3.54 33.58
N SER A 281 7.52 -2.31 34.07
CA SER A 281 7.50 -1.11 33.23
C SER A 281 8.59 -0.14 33.66
N GLN A 282 9.44 0.27 32.72
CA GLN A 282 10.46 1.30 32.91
C GLN A 282 10.06 2.56 32.14
N ILE A 283 10.07 3.71 32.82
CA ILE A 283 9.64 4.99 32.24
C ILE A 283 10.82 5.96 32.24
N ILE A 284 11.09 6.56 31.07
CA ILE A 284 12.12 7.57 30.87
C ILE A 284 11.44 8.87 30.44
N THR A 285 11.54 9.91 31.28
CA THR A 285 11.03 11.27 30.98
C THR A 285 12.12 12.23 30.52
N VAL A 286 13.40 11.94 30.83
CA VAL A 286 14.56 12.72 30.36
C VAL A 286 15.33 11.91 29.32
N VAL A 287 14.77 11.80 28.12
CA VAL A 287 15.26 10.90 27.05
C VAL A 287 16.67 11.23 26.52
N THR A 288 17.17 12.45 26.73
CA THR A 288 18.40 12.96 26.10
C THR A 288 19.67 12.17 26.43
N ASN A 289 19.70 11.49 27.58
CA ASN A 289 20.87 10.75 28.07
C ASN A 289 20.88 9.27 27.68
N TYR A 290 19.84 8.78 27.01
CA TYR A 290 19.59 7.35 26.80
C TYR A 290 19.67 6.92 25.33
N ILE A 291 19.67 7.88 24.41
CA ILE A 291 19.80 7.61 22.97
C ILE A 291 21.28 7.61 22.61
N ASP A 292 21.75 6.49 22.05
CA ASP A 292 23.14 6.33 21.59
C ASP A 292 23.41 7.06 20.26
N ASP A 293 24.66 7.01 19.81
CA ASP A 293 25.11 7.69 18.59
C ASP A 293 24.53 7.11 17.28
N ASN A 294 23.82 5.98 17.37
CA ASN A 294 23.13 5.32 16.25
C ASN A 294 21.60 5.43 16.36
N GLY A 295 21.07 6.12 17.37
CA GLY A 295 19.64 6.30 17.59
C GLY A 295 18.96 5.16 18.36
N PHE A 296 19.71 4.28 19.01
CA PHE A 296 19.18 3.20 19.83
C PHE A 296 18.97 3.61 21.29
N VAL A 297 17.97 2.99 21.90
CA VAL A 297 17.81 2.90 23.36
C VAL A 297 17.89 1.45 23.80
N HIS A 298 18.43 1.20 24.99
CA HIS A 298 18.72 -0.15 25.47
C HIS A 298 18.13 -0.45 26.84
N PHE A 299 17.62 -1.67 26.99
CA PHE A 299 17.04 -2.22 28.21
C PHE A 299 17.64 -3.59 28.50
N LEU A 300 17.73 -3.96 29.77
CA LEU A 300 18.29 -5.24 30.22
C LEU A 300 17.32 -5.92 31.17
N ALA A 301 16.87 -7.12 30.84
CA ALA A 301 16.20 -8.02 31.78
C ALA A 301 17.20 -9.05 32.30
N HIS A 302 17.24 -9.29 33.61
CA HIS A 302 18.13 -10.29 34.20
C HIS A 302 17.56 -10.94 35.47
N ALA A 303 18.02 -12.14 35.77
CA ALA A 303 17.78 -12.84 37.03
C ALA A 303 18.92 -12.60 38.03
N GLU A 304 18.86 -13.24 39.20
CA GLU A 304 19.97 -13.28 40.16
C GLU A 304 21.03 -14.30 39.73
N ALA A 305 22.27 -14.15 40.22
CA ALA A 305 23.37 -15.05 39.87
C ALA A 305 23.15 -16.50 40.35
N SER A 306 23.66 -17.48 39.61
CA SER A 306 23.72 -18.88 40.02
C SER A 306 24.75 -19.08 41.12
N ASP A 307 24.54 -20.03 42.03
CA ASP A 307 25.52 -20.48 43.03
C ASP A 307 26.30 -21.75 42.59
N GLY A 308 26.11 -22.21 41.34
CA GLY A 308 26.66 -23.48 40.85
C GLY A 308 25.69 -24.66 41.00
N THR A 309 24.66 -24.51 41.83
CA THR A 309 23.65 -25.54 42.12
C THR A 309 22.28 -25.15 41.59
N ILE A 310 21.80 -23.96 41.93
CA ILE A 310 20.55 -23.38 41.44
C ILE A 310 20.88 -22.46 40.26
N ALA A 311 20.35 -22.79 39.08
CA ALA A 311 20.59 -22.01 37.88
C ALA A 311 19.95 -20.61 37.92
N SER A 312 20.66 -19.63 37.35
CA SER A 312 20.11 -18.33 37.00
C SER A 312 19.28 -18.48 35.74
N THR A 313 17.99 -18.15 35.77
CA THR A 313 17.09 -18.26 34.61
C THR A 313 16.26 -17.00 34.46
N ILE A 314 16.27 -16.40 33.27
CA ILE A 314 15.36 -15.32 32.89
C ILE A 314 14.43 -15.81 31.78
N ASN A 315 13.13 -15.59 31.92
CA ASN A 315 12.11 -15.97 30.96
C ASN A 315 11.37 -14.72 30.48
N THR A 316 11.30 -14.52 29.17
CA THR A 316 10.64 -13.39 28.53
C THR A 316 9.53 -13.90 27.62
N ASP A 317 8.31 -13.40 27.83
CA ASP A 317 7.13 -13.70 27.02
C ASP A 317 6.88 -12.62 25.97
N TYR A 318 7.11 -11.35 26.33
CA TYR A 318 6.85 -10.23 25.45
C TYR A 318 7.61 -8.98 25.90
N ALA A 319 8.00 -8.14 24.94
CA ALA A 319 8.57 -6.83 25.23
C ALA A 319 8.17 -5.80 24.17
N ASP A 320 7.84 -4.59 24.63
CA ASP A 320 7.50 -3.46 23.78
C ASP A 320 8.04 -2.13 24.33
N LEU A 321 8.14 -1.14 23.45
CA LEU A 321 8.52 0.23 23.76
C LEU A 321 7.46 1.20 23.24
N ASP A 322 6.77 1.88 24.13
CA ASP A 322 5.93 3.02 23.78
C ASP A 322 6.81 4.28 23.65
N ILE A 323 6.81 4.85 22.45
CA ILE A 323 7.53 6.07 22.06
C ILE A 323 6.52 7.22 22.00
N GLU A 324 6.48 8.05 23.04
CA GLU A 324 5.59 9.21 23.11
C GLU A 324 6.31 10.47 22.61
N LEU A 325 5.80 11.05 21.54
CA LEU A 325 6.31 12.28 20.92
C LEU A 325 5.55 13.47 21.47
N LYS A 326 6.21 14.63 21.59
CA LYS A 326 5.54 15.88 21.97
C LYS A 326 4.46 16.22 20.94
N SER A 327 3.38 16.87 21.37
CA SER A 327 2.29 17.27 20.47
C SER A 327 2.75 18.18 19.35
N ASN A 328 3.82 18.96 19.52
CA ASN A 328 4.40 19.84 18.50
C ASN A 328 5.57 19.22 17.72
N ALA A 329 5.78 17.91 17.80
CA ALA A 329 6.81 17.23 17.04
C ALA A 329 6.46 17.18 15.54
N ASP A 330 7.10 18.03 14.74
CA ASP A 330 6.90 18.10 13.28
C ASP A 330 7.72 17.06 12.51
N PHE A 331 7.03 16.31 11.66
CA PHE A 331 7.64 15.36 10.72
C PHE A 331 7.59 15.89 9.28
N TYR A 332 8.54 15.49 8.43
CA TYR A 332 8.33 15.55 6.99
C TYR A 332 7.48 14.37 6.54
N ALA A 333 6.45 14.66 5.75
CA ALA A 333 5.63 13.64 5.10
C ALA A 333 5.07 12.59 6.12
N PRO A 334 4.15 13.01 7.01
CA PRO A 334 3.62 12.18 8.10
C PRO A 334 2.98 10.89 7.57
N ARG A 335 3.10 9.80 8.33
CA ARG A 335 2.67 8.45 7.95
C ARG A 335 1.63 7.84 8.89
N VAL A 336 1.28 8.50 10.00
CA VAL A 336 0.25 7.97 10.91
C VAL A 336 -1.08 7.87 10.15
N PRO A 337 -1.76 6.71 10.11
CA PRO A 337 -3.06 6.55 9.45
C PRO A 337 -4.18 7.15 10.32
N LEU A 338 -4.14 8.47 10.44
CA LEU A 338 -5.08 9.31 11.13
C LEU A 338 -5.79 10.19 10.09
N TYR A 339 -7.10 9.96 9.90
CA TYR A 339 -7.86 10.57 8.80
C TYR A 339 -9.18 11.19 9.30
N GLU A 340 -9.57 12.30 8.69
CA GLU A 340 -10.96 12.81 8.74
C GLU A 340 -11.86 11.85 7.94
N VAL A 341 -13.04 11.53 8.48
CA VAL A 341 -14.01 10.62 7.84
C VAL A 341 -15.42 11.22 7.83
N PRO A 342 -16.25 10.91 6.82
CA PRO A 342 -17.65 11.32 6.82
C PRO A 342 -18.43 10.57 7.91
N GLN A 343 -19.55 11.15 8.35
CA GLN A 343 -20.44 10.59 9.38
C GLN A 343 -20.81 9.13 9.09
N GLU A 344 -21.21 8.81 7.84
CA GLU A 344 -21.59 7.45 7.45
C GLU A 344 -20.46 6.42 7.68
N SER A 345 -19.22 6.79 7.38
CA SER A 345 -18.07 5.91 7.64
C SER A 345 -17.78 5.82 9.13
N TYR A 346 -17.89 6.92 9.86
CA TYR A 346 -17.69 6.95 11.30
C TYR A 346 -18.63 5.98 12.02
N ASP A 347 -19.90 5.91 11.62
CA ASP A 347 -20.89 5.04 12.26
C ASP A 347 -20.59 3.55 12.05
N LYS A 348 -20.02 3.18 10.89
CA LYS A 348 -19.66 1.80 10.53
C LYS A 348 -18.37 1.29 11.17
N ILE A 349 -17.41 2.16 11.46
CA ILE A 349 -16.10 1.79 12.03
C ILE A 349 -16.27 1.10 13.39
N LEU A 350 -15.69 -0.09 13.53
CA LEU A 350 -15.74 -0.94 14.73
C LEU A 350 -17.16 -1.37 15.14
N VAL A 351 -18.11 -1.29 14.21
CA VAL A 351 -19.50 -1.74 14.38
C VAL A 351 -19.84 -2.72 13.27
N GLU A 352 -19.80 -2.26 12.02
CA GLU A 352 -19.95 -3.09 10.82
C GLU A 352 -18.60 -3.53 10.26
N TRP A 353 -17.58 -2.67 10.39
CA TRP A 353 -16.23 -2.95 9.95
C TRP A 353 -15.37 -3.35 11.14
N ASP A 354 -14.85 -4.56 11.11
CA ASP A 354 -13.84 -4.99 12.08
C ASP A 354 -12.51 -4.22 11.91
N ALA A 355 -11.58 -4.46 12.83
CA ALA A 355 -10.27 -3.83 12.85
C ALA A 355 -9.51 -4.00 11.51
N ALA A 356 -9.57 -5.19 10.90
CA ALA A 356 -8.86 -5.49 9.66
C ALA A 356 -9.48 -4.76 8.45
N ALA A 357 -10.82 -4.69 8.39
CA ALA A 357 -11.56 -3.94 7.40
C ALA A 357 -11.29 -2.43 7.51
N VAL A 358 -11.20 -1.89 8.73
CA VAL A 358 -10.85 -0.48 8.95
C VAL A 358 -9.42 -0.20 8.48
N ALA A 359 -8.43 -1.00 8.87
CA ALA A 359 -7.05 -0.85 8.41
C ALA A 359 -6.90 -0.96 6.89
N THR A 360 -7.69 -1.83 6.26
CA THR A 360 -7.72 -1.98 4.80
C THR A 360 -8.32 -0.77 4.10
N ARG A 361 -9.39 -0.19 4.67
CA ARG A 361 -10.04 1.03 4.12
C ARG A 361 -9.22 2.28 4.40
N TYR A 362 -8.45 2.34 5.47
CA TYR A 362 -7.68 3.51 5.88
C TYR A 362 -6.20 3.13 6.09
N PRO A 363 -5.52 2.65 5.03
CA PRO A 363 -4.14 2.21 5.15
C PRO A 363 -3.21 3.39 5.46
N MET A 364 -2.01 3.10 5.94
CA MET A 364 -0.94 4.09 6.05
C MET A 364 -0.64 4.73 4.68
N VAL A 365 -0.53 6.06 4.64
CA VAL A 365 -0.04 6.82 3.48
C VAL A 365 0.95 7.88 3.95
N GLU A 366 1.94 8.19 3.10
CA GLU A 366 2.92 9.23 3.36
C GLU A 366 2.38 10.61 2.91
N GLY A 367 2.10 11.48 3.87
CA GLY A 367 1.54 12.81 3.67
C GLY A 367 0.16 12.72 3.02
N ILE A 368 0.08 13.16 1.77
CA ILE A 368 -1.10 13.03 0.91
C ILE A 368 -0.80 12.04 -0.21
N LYS A 369 -1.69 11.05 -0.38
CA LYS A 369 -1.65 10.08 -1.48
C LYS A 369 -3.04 9.84 -2.05
N SER A 370 -3.09 9.76 -3.37
CA SER A 370 -4.30 9.37 -4.09
C SER A 370 -4.18 7.93 -4.59
N LEU A 371 -5.30 7.31 -4.96
CA LEU A 371 -5.30 6.00 -5.59
C LEU A 371 -4.49 6.09 -6.89
N GLN A 372 -3.44 5.29 -6.98
CA GLN A 372 -2.52 5.29 -8.10
C GLN A 372 -2.25 3.86 -8.57
N ASN A 373 -2.28 3.71 -9.88
CA ASN A 373 -1.98 2.48 -10.59
C ASN A 373 -2.81 1.27 -10.11
N PRO A 374 -4.16 1.32 -10.18
CA PRO A 374 -5.00 0.18 -9.82
C PRO A 374 -4.74 -1.03 -10.73
N ILE A 375 -4.91 -2.21 -10.16
CA ILE A 375 -4.78 -3.51 -10.82
C ILE A 375 -5.97 -4.39 -10.45
N VAL A 376 -6.52 -5.05 -11.46
CA VAL A 376 -7.52 -6.10 -11.29
C VAL A 376 -7.01 -7.37 -11.95
N THR A 377 -7.13 -8.50 -11.26
CA THR A 377 -6.81 -9.82 -11.81
C THR A 377 -7.98 -10.75 -11.55
N VAL A 378 -8.45 -11.45 -12.58
CA VAL A 378 -9.48 -12.49 -12.48
C VAL A 378 -8.83 -13.82 -12.82
N GLU A 379 -8.79 -14.73 -11.86
CA GLU A 379 -8.24 -16.07 -12.05
C GLU A 379 -9.14 -16.89 -12.98
N GLY A 380 -8.52 -17.74 -13.79
CA GLY A 380 -9.23 -18.70 -14.63
C GLY A 380 -9.77 -19.89 -13.84
N GLY A 381 -10.12 -20.96 -14.56
CA GLY A 381 -10.66 -22.17 -13.94
C GLY A 381 -9.69 -22.95 -13.05
N ASN A 382 -8.39 -22.66 -13.11
CA ASN A 382 -7.34 -23.31 -12.32
C ASN A 382 -6.48 -22.28 -11.61
N LEU A 383 -6.32 -22.43 -10.29
CA LEU A 383 -5.50 -21.59 -9.43
C LEU A 383 -4.04 -22.06 -9.35
N LEU A 384 -3.72 -23.28 -9.81
CA LEU A 384 -2.36 -23.82 -9.73
C LEU A 384 -1.51 -23.33 -10.92
N PRO A 385 -0.36 -22.68 -10.64
CA PRO A 385 0.59 -22.34 -11.70
C PRO A 385 1.30 -23.61 -12.23
N PRO A 386 1.98 -23.53 -13.38
CA PRO A 386 2.82 -24.61 -13.88
C PRO A 386 3.92 -24.99 -12.88
N PHE A 387 4.44 -26.21 -12.98
CA PHE A 387 5.47 -26.75 -12.06
C PHE A 387 6.78 -25.96 -12.05
N SER A 388 7.05 -25.15 -13.09
CA SER A 388 8.19 -24.21 -13.13
C SER A 388 8.12 -23.12 -12.06
N GLU A 389 6.94 -22.84 -11.51
CA GLU A 389 6.73 -21.86 -10.43
C GLU A 389 6.64 -22.51 -9.04
N TRP A 390 6.86 -23.83 -8.93
CA TRP A 390 6.77 -24.57 -7.66
C TRP A 390 8.13 -24.63 -6.97
N ASN A 391 8.11 -24.80 -5.65
CA ASN A 391 9.29 -25.21 -4.90
C ASN A 391 9.48 -26.72 -5.13
N LEU A 392 10.39 -27.07 -6.02
CA LEU A 392 10.62 -28.45 -6.41
C LEU A 392 11.65 -29.15 -5.50
N HIS A 393 11.40 -30.43 -5.24
CA HIS A 393 12.42 -31.31 -4.65
C HIS A 393 13.58 -31.49 -5.64
N ALA A 394 14.81 -31.70 -5.16
CA ALA A 394 15.99 -31.92 -6.01
C ALA A 394 15.89 -33.17 -6.91
N GLU A 395 15.02 -34.12 -6.54
CA GLU A 395 14.75 -35.36 -7.28
C GLU A 395 13.53 -35.23 -8.24
N ALA A 396 12.96 -34.03 -8.37
CA ALA A 396 11.83 -33.75 -9.25
C ALA A 396 12.32 -33.20 -10.61
N ASN A 397 11.69 -33.64 -11.68
CA ASN A 397 11.97 -33.23 -13.05
C ASN A 397 10.68 -32.78 -13.74
N ILE A 398 10.69 -31.56 -14.29
CA ILE A 398 9.55 -31.02 -15.05
C ILE A 398 9.60 -31.64 -16.45
N ILE A 399 8.57 -32.43 -16.80
CA ILE A 399 8.42 -33.03 -18.14
C ILE A 399 7.72 -32.04 -19.06
N SER A 400 6.68 -31.38 -18.55
CA SER A 400 5.99 -30.26 -19.21
C SER A 400 5.37 -29.33 -18.16
N ALA A 401 4.82 -28.20 -18.58
CA ALA A 401 4.29 -27.16 -17.67
C ALA A 401 3.37 -27.71 -16.56
N TYR A 402 2.57 -28.74 -16.85
CA TYR A 402 1.65 -29.38 -15.91
C TYR A 402 1.88 -30.89 -15.78
N GLU A 403 3.13 -31.33 -15.98
CA GLU A 403 3.57 -32.71 -15.78
C GLU A 403 4.92 -32.78 -15.06
N LEU A 404 4.92 -33.42 -13.90
CA LEU A 404 6.09 -33.60 -13.05
C LEU A 404 6.38 -35.07 -12.84
N GLU A 405 7.66 -35.42 -12.92
CA GLU A 405 8.18 -36.72 -12.52
C GLU A 405 9.05 -36.56 -11.27
N VAL A 406 8.88 -37.45 -10.29
CA VAL A 406 9.74 -37.52 -9.10
C VAL A 406 10.35 -38.91 -9.06
N ASN A 407 11.67 -38.99 -9.25
CA ASN A 407 12.44 -40.23 -9.13
C ASN A 407 12.92 -40.39 -7.69
N ALA A 408 11.99 -40.81 -6.82
CA ALA A 408 12.21 -40.82 -5.39
C ALA A 408 13.24 -41.88 -4.97
N ALA A 409 14.32 -41.47 -4.31
CA ALA A 409 15.30 -42.38 -3.70
C ALA A 409 14.93 -42.80 -2.27
N GLY A 410 13.90 -42.20 -1.68
CA GLY A 410 13.42 -42.45 -0.32
C GLY A 410 12.05 -41.82 -0.09
N LEU A 411 11.56 -41.85 1.15
CA LEU A 411 10.22 -41.35 1.51
C LEU A 411 10.13 -39.80 1.48
N GLY A 412 8.93 -39.25 1.33
CA GLY A 412 8.63 -37.83 1.58
C GLY A 412 9.29 -36.81 0.65
N ARG A 413 9.46 -37.13 -0.64
CA ARG A 413 10.02 -36.23 -1.66
C ARG A 413 8.98 -35.20 -2.10
N ASN A 414 8.93 -34.10 -1.36
CA ASN A 414 7.87 -33.10 -1.46
C ASN A 414 8.25 -31.97 -2.44
N SER A 415 7.38 -31.70 -3.40
CA SER A 415 7.36 -30.43 -4.14
C SER A 415 6.06 -29.68 -3.82
N TYR A 416 6.10 -28.34 -3.73
CA TYR A 416 4.92 -27.59 -3.29
C TYR A 416 4.80 -26.18 -3.87
N VAL A 417 3.58 -25.65 -3.85
CA VAL A 417 3.27 -24.26 -4.19
C VAL A 417 2.33 -23.65 -3.15
N LYS A 418 2.52 -22.37 -2.83
CA LYS A 418 1.62 -21.59 -1.98
C LYS A 418 0.58 -20.88 -2.86
N ILE A 419 -0.69 -21.04 -2.53
CA ILE A 419 -1.82 -20.44 -3.24
C ILE A 419 -2.63 -19.58 -2.28
N ASN A 420 -2.94 -18.35 -2.67
CA ASN A 420 -3.87 -17.51 -1.92
C ASN A 420 -5.30 -18.00 -2.13
N VAL A 421 -6.04 -18.14 -1.03
CA VAL A 421 -7.43 -18.57 -1.01
C VAL A 421 -8.27 -17.53 -0.28
N THR A 422 -9.54 -17.42 -0.66
CA THR A 422 -10.51 -16.62 0.06
C THR A 422 -10.90 -17.37 1.33
N PRO A 423 -10.90 -16.73 2.52
CA PRO A 423 -11.34 -17.39 3.75
C PRO A 423 -12.78 -17.93 3.67
N ASN A 424 -13.06 -18.97 4.44
CA ASN A 424 -14.36 -19.65 4.59
C ASN A 424 -14.99 -20.09 3.26
N THR A 425 -14.15 -20.47 2.30
CA THR A 425 -14.56 -20.79 0.92
C THR A 425 -14.23 -22.25 0.60
N ASP A 426 -15.14 -22.93 -0.08
CA ASP A 426 -14.95 -24.32 -0.49
C ASP A 426 -14.15 -24.43 -1.80
N TYR A 427 -13.19 -25.35 -1.80
CA TYR A 427 -12.28 -25.63 -2.92
C TYR A 427 -12.30 -27.11 -3.30
N GLU A 428 -11.98 -27.38 -4.56
CA GLU A 428 -11.82 -28.71 -5.12
C GLU A 428 -10.46 -28.83 -5.82
N LEU A 429 -9.70 -29.88 -5.48
CA LEU A 429 -8.41 -30.22 -6.05
C LEU A 429 -8.51 -31.54 -6.81
N THR A 430 -7.91 -31.60 -8.00
CA THR A 430 -7.76 -32.83 -8.82
C THR A 430 -6.32 -32.97 -9.31
N CYS A 431 -5.84 -34.20 -9.51
CA CYS A 431 -4.56 -34.49 -10.16
C CYS A 431 -4.53 -35.94 -10.66
N ASP A 432 -4.00 -36.17 -11.85
CA ASP A 432 -3.71 -37.50 -12.38
C ASP A 432 -2.35 -37.95 -11.84
N THR A 433 -2.31 -38.91 -10.90
CA THR A 433 -1.07 -39.30 -10.22
C THR A 433 -1.06 -40.74 -9.74
N ASN A 434 0.14 -41.33 -9.65
CA ASN A 434 0.41 -42.56 -8.89
C ASN A 434 1.08 -42.30 -7.52
N GLY A 435 1.32 -41.04 -7.18
CA GLY A 435 1.84 -40.56 -5.90
C GLY A 435 0.72 -40.07 -4.98
N SER A 436 1.05 -39.17 -4.05
CA SER A 436 0.13 -38.56 -3.09
C SER A 436 0.15 -37.03 -3.16
N VAL A 437 -0.98 -36.41 -2.87
CA VAL A 437 -1.17 -34.96 -2.88
C VAL A 437 -1.76 -34.50 -1.55
N GLY A 438 -1.23 -33.40 -1.02
CA GLY A 438 -1.63 -32.82 0.26
C GLY A 438 -2.00 -31.35 0.12
N VAL A 439 -2.85 -30.87 1.03
CA VAL A 439 -3.16 -29.44 1.18
C VAL A 439 -2.99 -29.09 2.64
N LEU A 440 -2.17 -28.08 2.95
CA LEU A 440 -1.94 -27.57 4.30
C LEU A 440 -2.43 -26.13 4.43
N TYR A 441 -2.97 -25.79 5.59
CA TYR A 441 -3.28 -24.42 5.98
C TYR A 441 -2.00 -23.65 6.32
N GLU A 442 -1.91 -22.37 5.91
CA GLU A 442 -0.72 -21.54 6.15
C GLU A 442 -0.78 -20.69 7.42
N ASN A 443 -1.97 -20.30 7.87
CA ASN A 443 -2.12 -19.33 8.97
C ASN A 443 -2.36 -20.00 10.34
N GLU A 444 -2.76 -21.27 10.34
CA GLU A 444 -2.99 -22.07 11.56
C GLU A 444 -1.75 -22.93 11.91
N ASP A 445 -1.91 -23.95 12.74
CA ASP A 445 -0.89 -24.93 13.19
C ASP A 445 -0.22 -25.76 12.06
N ARG A 446 -0.39 -25.35 10.79
CA ARG A 446 0.00 -26.06 9.58
C ARG A 446 -0.61 -27.45 9.48
N SER A 447 -1.82 -27.64 10.02
CA SER A 447 -2.63 -28.84 9.81
C SER A 447 -3.06 -29.00 8.36
N PHE A 448 -3.48 -30.22 8.02
CA PHE A 448 -4.00 -30.55 6.70
C PHE A 448 -5.43 -30.03 6.51
N ALA A 449 -5.67 -29.43 5.35
CA ALA A 449 -7.01 -29.09 4.89
C ALA A 449 -7.73 -30.36 4.41
N GLY A 450 -8.60 -30.91 5.26
CA GLY A 450 -9.31 -32.17 5.02
C GLY A 450 -8.46 -33.41 5.29
N ALA A 451 -8.77 -34.54 4.62
CA ALA A 451 -7.95 -35.75 4.71
C ALA A 451 -6.52 -35.46 4.23
N GLY A 452 -5.48 -35.90 4.95
CA GLY A 452 -4.07 -35.50 4.77
C GLY A 452 -3.49 -35.66 3.35
N TYR A 453 -2.52 -36.55 3.19
CA TYR A 453 -2.03 -36.95 1.87
C TYR A 453 -2.98 -37.99 1.25
N THR A 454 -3.39 -37.78 0.00
CA THR A 454 -4.33 -38.66 -0.70
C THR A 454 -3.94 -38.81 -2.18
N ASN A 455 -4.33 -39.93 -2.78
CA ASN A 455 -4.36 -40.14 -4.23
C ASN A 455 -5.80 -40.33 -4.76
N ALA A 456 -6.80 -40.21 -3.88
CA ALA A 456 -8.22 -40.22 -4.23
C ALA A 456 -8.70 -38.79 -4.53
N PHE A 457 -9.23 -38.59 -5.74
CA PHE A 457 -9.72 -37.32 -6.25
C PHE A 457 -11.17 -37.43 -6.76
N PRO A 458 -11.94 -36.32 -6.77
CA PRO A 458 -11.57 -34.97 -6.33
C PRO A 458 -11.44 -34.85 -4.80
N LYS A 459 -10.47 -34.04 -4.34
CA LYS A 459 -10.31 -33.68 -2.92
C LYS A 459 -11.00 -32.35 -2.67
N LYS A 460 -11.97 -32.32 -1.75
CA LYS A 460 -12.67 -31.11 -1.32
C LYS A 460 -12.20 -30.66 0.06
N PHE A 461 -12.12 -29.34 0.26
CA PHE A 461 -11.80 -28.73 1.56
C PHE A 461 -12.38 -27.31 1.64
N ASN A 462 -12.63 -26.83 2.85
CA ASN A 462 -12.95 -25.43 3.12
C ASN A 462 -11.68 -24.71 3.56
N SER A 463 -11.45 -23.45 3.18
CA SER A 463 -10.25 -22.70 3.61
C SER A 463 -10.26 -22.31 5.09
N GLY A 464 -11.42 -22.36 5.77
CA GLY A 464 -11.56 -21.88 7.15
C GLY A 464 -11.12 -20.42 7.28
N SER A 465 -10.47 -20.06 8.37
CA SER A 465 -9.96 -18.69 8.56
C SER A 465 -8.74 -18.34 7.68
N ASN A 466 -8.22 -19.30 6.91
CA ASN A 466 -6.96 -19.15 6.19
C ASN A 466 -7.11 -18.32 4.90
N SER A 467 -6.11 -17.48 4.65
CA SER A 467 -5.97 -16.67 3.43
C SER A 467 -5.01 -17.30 2.41
N ALA A 468 -4.38 -18.42 2.75
CA ALA A 468 -3.48 -19.17 1.89
C ALA A 468 -3.43 -20.65 2.28
N VAL A 469 -3.12 -21.49 1.30
CA VAL A 469 -2.82 -22.92 1.47
C VAL A 469 -1.53 -23.28 0.74
N ARG A 470 -0.85 -24.34 1.19
CA ARG A 470 0.20 -25.00 0.40
C ARG A 470 -0.35 -26.30 -0.20
N VAL A 471 -0.16 -26.47 -1.50
CA VAL A 471 -0.47 -27.70 -2.22
C VAL A 471 0.82 -28.47 -2.45
N PHE A 472 0.85 -29.74 -2.05
CA PHE A 472 2.00 -30.63 -2.11
C PHE A 472 1.77 -31.78 -3.07
N VAL A 473 2.81 -32.17 -3.82
CA VAL A 473 2.93 -33.44 -4.53
C VAL A 473 4.09 -34.23 -3.94
N THR A 474 3.90 -35.52 -3.66
CA THR A 474 4.88 -36.34 -2.92
C THR A 474 4.68 -37.83 -3.10
N ASN A 475 5.70 -38.64 -2.81
CA ASN A 475 5.51 -40.07 -2.57
C ASN A 475 5.07 -40.42 -1.14
N TYR A 476 5.03 -39.45 -0.22
CA TYR A 476 4.64 -39.60 1.18
C TYR A 476 5.31 -40.81 1.87
N MET A 477 4.57 -41.87 2.14
CA MET A 477 5.05 -43.11 2.80
C MET A 477 5.37 -44.24 1.80
N SER A 478 5.22 -43.99 0.50
CA SER A 478 5.54 -44.96 -0.54
C SER A 478 7.06 -45.02 -0.78
N PRO A 479 7.63 -46.22 -1.00
CA PRO A 479 9.08 -46.43 -1.08
C PRO A 479 9.71 -45.75 -2.31
N ALA A 480 11.03 -45.94 -2.48
CA ALA A 480 11.74 -45.46 -3.66
C ALA A 480 11.05 -45.95 -4.96
N GLY A 481 10.98 -45.08 -5.97
CA GLY A 481 10.25 -45.34 -7.21
C GLY A 481 9.98 -44.09 -8.02
N LYS A 482 9.40 -44.29 -9.21
CA LYS A 482 9.01 -43.21 -10.12
C LYS A 482 7.55 -42.81 -9.89
N TYR A 483 7.35 -41.55 -9.52
CA TYR A 483 6.03 -40.96 -9.29
C TYR A 483 5.75 -39.87 -10.31
N THR A 484 4.54 -39.85 -10.86
CA THR A 484 4.12 -38.87 -11.85
C THR A 484 2.93 -38.07 -11.33
N PHE A 485 2.90 -36.78 -11.68
CA PHE A 485 1.82 -35.87 -11.35
C PHE A 485 1.50 -35.08 -12.61
N SER A 486 0.27 -35.22 -13.11
CA SER A 486 -0.16 -34.49 -14.30
C SER A 486 -1.52 -33.85 -14.09
N LYS A 487 -1.77 -32.78 -14.85
CA LYS A 487 -3.03 -32.03 -14.85
C LYS A 487 -3.52 -31.61 -13.44
N PRO A 488 -2.65 -31.12 -12.53
CA PRO A 488 -3.11 -30.66 -11.23
C PRO A 488 -4.01 -29.41 -11.41
N MET A 489 -5.18 -29.43 -10.78
CA MET A 489 -6.14 -28.33 -10.86
C MET A 489 -6.78 -28.05 -9.52
N LEU A 490 -6.63 -26.81 -9.04
CA LEU A 490 -7.33 -26.29 -7.86
C LEU A 490 -8.35 -25.25 -8.33
N LYS A 491 -9.61 -25.40 -7.92
CA LYS A 491 -10.70 -24.51 -8.31
C LYS A 491 -11.68 -24.30 -7.16
N LEU A 492 -12.53 -23.27 -7.28
CA LEU A 492 -13.66 -23.09 -6.37
C LEU A 492 -14.65 -24.26 -6.51
N ALA A 493 -15.14 -24.79 -5.39
CA ALA A 493 -16.04 -25.92 -5.40
C ALA A 493 -17.44 -25.50 -5.90
N SER A 494 -17.93 -26.22 -6.92
CA SER A 494 -19.27 -26.02 -7.47
C SER A 494 -20.28 -26.99 -6.84
N VAL A 495 -21.53 -26.54 -6.68
CA VAL A 495 -22.66 -27.37 -6.25
C VAL A 495 -23.15 -28.31 -7.36
N SER A 496 -22.88 -28.00 -8.64
CA SER A 496 -23.19 -28.88 -9.77
C SER A 496 -22.01 -29.81 -10.09
N SER A 497 -22.28 -31.11 -10.09
CA SER A 497 -21.34 -32.24 -10.19
C SER A 497 -20.76 -32.51 -11.59
N SER A 498 -20.74 -31.54 -12.51
CA SER A 498 -20.01 -31.70 -13.76
C SER A 498 -18.54 -31.34 -13.56
N GLU A 499 -17.68 -32.36 -13.55
CA GLU A 499 -16.23 -32.19 -13.54
C GLU A 499 -15.80 -31.32 -14.73
N LYS A 500 -15.41 -30.07 -14.47
CA LYS A 500 -14.73 -29.26 -15.49
C LYS A 500 -13.45 -30.01 -15.91
N PRO A 501 -13.20 -30.20 -17.22
CA PRO A 501 -11.96 -30.77 -17.69
C PRO A 501 -10.78 -29.89 -17.26
N PHE A 502 -9.59 -30.50 -17.16
CA PHE A 502 -8.37 -29.78 -16.84
C PHE A 502 -8.18 -28.57 -17.76
N ALA A 503 -7.84 -27.43 -17.17
CA ALA A 503 -7.41 -26.24 -17.88
C ALA A 503 -6.12 -25.70 -17.22
N PRO A 504 -5.13 -25.23 -18.01
CA PRO A 504 -4.03 -24.44 -17.49
C PRO A 504 -4.53 -23.20 -16.73
N ARG A 505 -3.75 -22.73 -15.76
CA ARG A 505 -4.01 -21.44 -15.13
C ARG A 505 -3.85 -20.34 -16.18
N ASN A 506 -4.89 -19.54 -16.34
CA ASN A 506 -4.95 -18.47 -17.33
C ASN A 506 -5.69 -17.27 -16.74
N PRO A 507 -5.03 -16.46 -15.90
CA PRO A 507 -5.63 -15.27 -15.34
C PRO A 507 -5.77 -14.19 -16.41
N SER A 508 -6.87 -13.44 -16.34
CA SER A 508 -7.00 -12.17 -17.06
C SER A 508 -6.67 -11.01 -16.11
N TYR A 509 -6.20 -9.90 -16.64
CA TYR A 509 -5.77 -8.77 -15.82
C TYR A 509 -6.06 -7.43 -16.49
N LEU A 510 -6.05 -6.38 -15.68
CA LEU A 510 -6.13 -4.99 -16.09
C LEU A 510 -5.15 -4.18 -15.23
N TYR A 511 -4.15 -3.57 -15.87
CA TYR A 511 -3.22 -2.62 -15.24
C TYR A 511 -3.53 -1.24 -15.79
N ALA A 512 -3.74 -0.24 -14.93
CA ALA A 512 -4.01 1.12 -15.37
C ALA A 512 -3.02 2.10 -14.76
N GLU A 513 -2.08 2.66 -15.53
CA GLU A 513 -1.09 3.63 -15.07
C GLU A 513 -1.68 5.04 -15.00
N THR A 514 -2.46 5.28 -13.95
CA THR A 514 -3.15 6.55 -13.73
C THR A 514 -3.32 6.88 -12.26
N ILE A 515 -3.59 8.16 -11.96
CA ILE A 515 -3.91 8.65 -10.62
C ILE A 515 -5.39 9.03 -10.59
N LEU A 516 -6.13 8.45 -9.66
CA LEU A 516 -7.55 8.68 -9.43
C LEU A 516 -7.74 9.36 -8.07
N ARG A 517 -8.07 10.64 -8.09
CA ARG A 517 -8.24 11.46 -6.88
C ARG A 517 -9.69 11.40 -6.39
N GLY A 518 -9.91 11.66 -5.11
CA GLY A 518 -11.27 11.70 -4.59
C GLY A 518 -11.35 12.21 -3.15
N LEU A 519 -12.22 13.18 -2.92
CA LEU A 519 -12.48 13.78 -1.63
C LEU A 519 -13.98 14.08 -1.52
N ASN A 520 -14.53 14.06 -0.30
CA ASN A 520 -15.90 14.49 -0.03
C ASN A 520 -16.95 13.81 -0.93
N ASN A 521 -16.78 12.51 -1.21
CA ASN A 521 -17.62 11.70 -2.10
C ASN A 521 -17.68 12.16 -3.56
N LEU A 522 -16.78 13.08 -3.96
CA LEU A 522 -16.58 13.44 -5.36
C LEU A 522 -15.27 12.80 -5.83
N ASN A 523 -15.37 11.81 -6.71
CA ASN A 523 -14.22 11.02 -7.12
C ASN A 523 -13.98 11.12 -8.63
N ASP A 524 -12.71 11.16 -9.02
CA ASP A 524 -12.29 10.78 -10.37
C ASP A 524 -12.77 9.34 -10.65
N MET A 525 -12.98 9.01 -11.92
CA MET A 525 -13.48 7.68 -12.27
C MET A 525 -12.73 7.14 -13.49
N LEU A 526 -12.11 5.97 -13.35
CA LEU A 526 -11.63 5.16 -14.46
C LEU A 526 -12.79 4.31 -14.98
N TYR A 527 -13.02 4.36 -16.29
CA TYR A 527 -14.06 3.58 -16.96
C TYR A 527 -13.67 3.32 -18.42
N GLN A 528 -14.30 2.31 -19.00
CA GLN A 528 -14.21 2.04 -20.43
C GLN A 528 -15.48 2.54 -21.12
N ASP A 529 -15.31 3.12 -22.30
CA ASP A 529 -16.40 3.58 -23.16
C ASP A 529 -15.95 3.47 -24.63
N ASP A 530 -16.73 2.77 -25.45
CA ASP A 530 -16.41 2.48 -26.86
C ASP A 530 -15.03 1.82 -27.03
N GLY A 531 -14.77 0.77 -26.24
CA GLY A 531 -13.50 0.04 -26.21
C GLY A 531 -12.29 0.83 -25.67
N LYS A 532 -12.44 2.13 -25.39
CA LYS A 532 -11.35 3.03 -24.97
C LYS A 532 -11.41 3.30 -23.48
N TRP A 533 -10.25 3.30 -22.84
CA TRP A 533 -10.12 3.64 -21.44
C TRP A 533 -10.05 5.15 -21.26
N LYS A 534 -10.85 5.64 -20.30
CA LYS A 534 -11.01 7.06 -20.02
C LYS A 534 -10.98 7.29 -18.51
N VAL A 535 -10.47 8.44 -18.12
CA VAL A 535 -10.64 8.97 -16.76
C VAL A 535 -11.54 10.20 -16.82
N LEU A 536 -12.65 10.16 -16.08
CA LEU A 536 -13.42 11.36 -15.78
C LEU A 536 -12.71 12.08 -14.63
N LYS A 537 -11.88 13.08 -14.96
CA LYS A 537 -11.18 13.90 -13.98
C LYS A 537 -12.11 14.97 -13.43
N LYS A 538 -12.26 15.00 -12.11
CA LYS A 538 -12.99 16.02 -11.34
C LYS A 538 -12.04 16.82 -10.44
N TRP A 539 -10.83 16.31 -10.18
CA TRP A 539 -9.82 16.96 -9.35
C TRP A 539 -8.50 17.17 -10.09
N GLU A 540 -7.75 18.18 -9.67
CA GLU A 540 -6.38 18.42 -10.08
C GLU A 540 -5.49 18.74 -8.88
N GLU A 541 -4.23 18.31 -8.95
CA GLU A 541 -3.22 18.61 -7.94
C GLU A 541 -2.12 19.47 -8.55
N VAL A 542 -1.71 20.50 -7.83
CA VAL A 542 -0.63 21.41 -8.21
C VAL A 542 0.37 21.52 -7.07
N LEU A 543 1.64 21.41 -7.42
CA LEU A 543 2.73 21.74 -6.53
C LEU A 543 2.85 23.27 -6.44
N LEU A 544 2.81 23.80 -5.23
CA LEU A 544 3.01 25.21 -4.93
C LEU A 544 4.48 25.41 -4.53
N ASP A 545 5.31 25.76 -5.52
CA ASP A 545 6.76 25.91 -5.43
C ASP A 545 7.26 27.21 -6.10
N GLY A 546 8.57 27.43 -6.16
CA GLY A 546 9.16 28.64 -6.75
C GLY A 546 8.89 28.85 -8.25
N THR A 547 8.27 27.90 -8.96
CA THR A 547 7.88 28.07 -10.37
C THR A 547 6.55 28.82 -10.54
N ASN A 548 5.74 28.95 -9.49
CA ASN A 548 4.49 29.69 -9.54
C ASN A 548 4.73 31.22 -9.54
N PRO A 549 3.81 32.00 -10.15
CA PRO A 549 3.91 33.46 -10.19
C PRO A 549 3.49 34.09 -8.85
N TRP A 550 4.32 33.91 -7.82
CA TRP A 550 4.06 34.42 -6.47
C TRP A 550 4.06 35.94 -6.40
N ALA A 551 3.11 36.48 -5.65
CA ALA A 551 2.99 37.88 -5.34
C ALA A 551 2.70 38.11 -3.85
N TRP A 552 3.16 39.25 -3.35
CA TRP A 552 2.77 39.76 -2.05
C TRP A 552 1.27 40.07 -2.00
N HIS A 553 0.64 39.86 -0.84
CA HIS A 553 -0.76 40.23 -0.64
C HIS A 553 -0.95 41.16 0.57
N ALA A 554 -0.64 40.71 1.78
CA ALA A 554 -0.88 41.45 3.01
C ALA A 554 0.01 40.97 4.16
N ASP A 555 0.17 41.83 5.17
CA ASP A 555 0.87 41.52 6.41
C ASP A 555 -0.11 41.40 7.58
N PHE A 556 0.17 40.47 8.49
CA PHE A 556 -0.55 40.26 9.75
C PHE A 556 0.47 40.02 10.87
N MET A 557 0.07 40.22 12.11
CA MET A 557 0.95 40.02 13.26
C MET A 557 1.45 38.56 13.31
N GLY A 558 2.74 38.35 13.07
CA GLY A 558 3.41 37.05 13.03
C GLY A 558 3.18 36.23 11.75
N TYR A 559 2.50 36.79 10.73
CA TYR A 559 2.14 36.08 9.51
C TYR A 559 2.24 36.95 8.25
N LYS A 560 2.64 36.32 7.14
CA LYS A 560 2.57 36.90 5.79
C LYS A 560 1.47 36.25 4.99
N ALA A 561 0.66 37.03 4.28
CA ALA A 561 -0.23 36.54 3.24
C ALA A 561 0.41 36.71 1.86
N ILE A 562 0.53 35.60 1.14
CA ILE A 562 1.13 35.52 -0.19
C ILE A 562 0.17 34.81 -1.13
N LYS A 563 0.17 35.24 -2.39
CA LYS A 563 -0.81 34.78 -3.37
C LYS A 563 -0.20 34.30 -4.67
N VAL A 564 -0.93 33.42 -5.33
CA VAL A 564 -0.78 33.10 -6.75
C VAL A 564 -2.10 33.47 -7.41
N SER A 565 -2.04 34.33 -8.42
CA SER A 565 -3.18 34.74 -9.22
C SER A 565 -3.07 34.18 -10.63
N ASP A 566 -4.20 33.82 -11.24
CA ASP A 566 -4.32 33.47 -12.67
C ASP A 566 -3.39 32.32 -13.13
N ALA A 567 -3.05 31.41 -12.22
CA ALA A 567 -2.19 30.26 -12.50
C ALA A 567 -2.94 28.93 -12.56
N PHE A 568 -4.23 28.93 -12.19
CA PHE A 568 -5.04 27.72 -12.08
C PHE A 568 -6.23 27.80 -13.03
N GLY A 569 -6.66 26.65 -13.55
CA GLY A 569 -7.80 26.57 -14.47
C GLY A 569 -9.11 27.05 -13.84
N PRO A 570 -10.21 27.08 -14.60
CA PRO A 570 -11.48 27.57 -14.10
C PRO A 570 -11.96 26.78 -12.87
N ILE A 571 -12.41 27.49 -11.85
CA ILE A 571 -12.87 26.95 -10.56
C ILE A 571 -14.37 27.13 -10.36
N THR A 572 -14.95 26.27 -9.52
CA THR A 572 -16.33 26.43 -9.05
C THR A 572 -16.39 27.66 -8.14
N THR A 573 -17.00 28.76 -8.60
CA THR A 573 -17.17 29.96 -7.78
C THR A 573 -18.02 29.62 -6.55
N SER A 574 -17.42 29.50 -5.37
CA SER A 574 -18.17 29.24 -4.15
C SER A 574 -17.38 29.59 -2.89
N THR A 575 -18.10 29.94 -1.83
CA THR A 575 -17.61 29.96 -0.43
C THR A 575 -17.44 28.54 0.14
N ASN A 576 -17.58 27.50 -0.69
CA ASN A 576 -17.56 26.11 -0.25
C ASN A 576 -16.11 25.63 -0.11
N THR A 577 -15.65 25.47 1.13
CA THR A 577 -14.30 24.97 1.44
C THR A 577 -14.10 23.48 1.10
N SER A 578 -15.15 22.77 0.68
CA SER A 578 -15.07 21.36 0.25
C SER A 578 -14.40 21.18 -1.12
N ILE A 579 -14.19 22.26 -1.88
CA ILE A 579 -13.67 22.21 -3.26
C ILE A 579 -12.14 22.19 -3.33
N TYR A 580 -11.43 22.34 -2.21
CA TYR A 580 -9.97 22.34 -2.19
C TYR A 580 -9.41 21.81 -0.88
N GLN A 581 -8.14 21.40 -0.90
CA GLN A 581 -7.30 21.14 0.26
C GLN A 581 -5.89 21.65 -0.04
N VAL A 582 -5.25 22.25 0.97
CA VAL A 582 -3.84 22.64 0.89
C VAL A 582 -3.08 21.99 2.02
N THR A 583 -1.99 21.31 1.69
CA THR A 583 -1.00 20.87 2.68
C THR A 583 0.25 21.71 2.56
N ASN A 584 0.86 22.02 3.70
CA ASN A 584 2.16 22.68 3.73
C ASN A 584 3.30 21.70 3.40
N HIS A 585 4.53 22.20 3.39
CA HIS A 585 5.73 21.39 3.15
C HIS A 585 6.00 20.28 4.20
N LEU A 586 5.36 20.35 5.37
CA LEU A 586 5.36 19.31 6.40
C LEU A 586 4.22 18.30 6.20
N GLY A 587 3.37 18.47 5.18
CA GLY A 587 2.17 17.67 4.99
C GLY A 587 1.03 17.99 5.97
N ALA A 588 1.15 19.05 6.78
CA ALA A 588 0.06 19.51 7.63
C ALA A 588 -1.04 20.15 6.79
N LEU A 589 -2.30 19.82 7.08
CA LEU A 589 -3.45 20.43 6.43
C LEU A 589 -3.60 21.88 6.92
N LEU A 590 -3.69 22.83 5.98
CA LEU A 590 -3.93 24.23 6.31
C LEU A 590 -5.42 24.45 6.61
N LYS A 591 -5.69 25.32 7.58
CA LYS A 591 -7.06 25.77 7.85
C LYS A 591 -7.65 26.41 6.59
N LYS A 592 -8.87 26.03 6.24
CA LYS A 592 -9.55 26.57 5.08
C LYS A 592 -10.28 27.86 5.45
N LEU A 593 -10.04 28.91 4.69
CA LEU A 593 -10.76 30.18 4.81
C LEU A 593 -12.03 30.12 3.95
N THR A 594 -13.12 30.64 4.50
CA THR A 594 -14.43 30.70 3.83
C THR A 594 -14.52 31.88 2.86
N THR A 595 -13.89 33.00 3.19
CA THR A 595 -13.82 34.21 2.38
C THR A 595 -12.40 34.75 2.36
N SER A 596 -12.05 35.54 1.35
CA SER A 596 -10.79 36.28 1.34
C SER A 596 -10.76 37.40 2.39
N SER A 597 -11.90 37.81 2.94
CA SER A 597 -11.96 38.73 4.09
C SER A 597 -11.58 38.08 5.43
N ASP A 598 -11.59 36.75 5.52
CA ASP A 598 -11.18 36.03 6.75
C ASP A 598 -9.65 35.98 6.94
N LEU A 599 -8.89 36.69 6.11
CA LEU A 599 -7.42 36.70 6.14
C LEU A 599 -6.82 37.31 7.43
N GLU A 600 -7.62 38.01 8.25
CA GLU A 600 -7.20 38.49 9.58
C GLU A 600 -6.89 37.36 10.59
N LEU A 601 -7.04 36.10 10.17
CA LEU A 601 -6.65 34.92 10.95
C LEU A 601 -5.12 34.82 11.09
N ASN A 602 -4.60 35.11 12.29
CA ASN A 602 -3.22 34.84 12.74
C ASN A 602 -2.95 33.32 12.87
N SER A 603 -3.14 32.57 11.78
CA SER A 603 -2.97 31.12 11.73
C SER A 603 -2.53 30.70 10.33
N ALA A 604 -1.85 29.56 10.22
CA ALA A 604 -1.49 28.99 8.92
C ALA A 604 -2.76 28.49 8.21
N ALA A 605 -3.12 29.15 7.12
CA ALA A 605 -4.40 28.96 6.44
C ALA A 605 -4.24 29.11 4.93
N ALA A 606 -5.24 28.62 4.22
CA ALA A 606 -5.34 28.75 2.78
C ALA A 606 -6.74 29.25 2.41
N TRP A 607 -6.78 30.10 1.40
CA TRP A 607 -8.00 30.45 0.69
C TRP A 607 -7.81 30.13 -0.79
N PHE A 608 -8.84 29.55 -1.40
CA PHE A 608 -8.89 29.26 -2.83
C PHE A 608 -10.21 29.75 -3.39
N GLY A 609 -10.15 30.69 -4.32
CA GLY A 609 -11.34 31.36 -4.81
C GLY A 609 -11.01 32.36 -5.90
N ASN A 610 -11.92 33.29 -6.14
CA ASN A 610 -11.77 34.32 -7.17
C ASN A 610 -11.85 35.69 -6.52
N ILE A 611 -10.71 36.41 -6.46
CA ILE A 611 -10.65 37.74 -5.80
C ILE A 611 -11.26 38.80 -6.72
N THR A 612 -11.08 38.67 -8.03
CA THR A 612 -11.34 39.74 -9.01
C THR A 612 -12.79 39.78 -9.50
N GLY A 613 -13.61 38.80 -9.15
CA GLY A 613 -14.96 38.58 -9.71
C GLY A 613 -14.96 38.14 -11.18
N THR A 614 -13.80 37.97 -11.81
CA THR A 614 -13.68 37.66 -13.25
C THR A 614 -13.89 36.16 -13.46
N ALA A 615 -14.99 35.76 -14.10
CA ALA A 615 -15.29 34.35 -14.34
C ALA A 615 -14.12 33.60 -15.00
N GLY A 616 -13.71 32.49 -14.39
CA GLY A 616 -12.64 31.61 -14.91
C GLY A 616 -11.24 31.84 -14.33
N ILE A 617 -11.03 32.87 -13.50
CA ILE A 617 -9.76 33.09 -12.78
C ILE A 617 -9.83 32.47 -11.38
N ALA A 618 -8.72 31.86 -10.94
CA ALA A 618 -8.59 31.35 -9.59
C ALA A 618 -7.32 31.88 -8.92
N ASP A 619 -7.48 32.27 -7.66
CA ASP A 619 -6.45 32.76 -6.78
C ASP A 619 -6.26 31.77 -5.63
N VAL A 620 -5.01 31.52 -5.26
CA VAL A 620 -4.63 30.86 -4.02
C VAL A 620 -3.99 31.92 -3.13
N ILE A 621 -4.48 32.08 -1.91
CA ILE A 621 -3.82 32.88 -0.88
C ILE A 621 -3.42 31.94 0.25
N LEU A 622 -2.17 32.05 0.70
CA LEU A 622 -1.65 31.31 1.84
C LEU A 622 -1.21 32.30 2.91
N THR A 623 -1.57 32.04 4.16
CA THR A 623 -0.96 32.70 5.32
C THR A 623 0.17 31.82 5.86
N VAL A 624 1.38 32.37 5.91
CA VAL A 624 2.58 31.67 6.35
C VAL A 624 3.17 32.37 7.58
N PRO A 625 3.53 31.62 8.64
CA PRO A 625 4.14 32.22 9.84
C PRO A 625 5.49 32.87 9.55
N ASP A 626 5.74 34.02 10.15
CA ASP A 626 7.03 34.73 10.12
C ASP A 626 8.16 33.87 10.69
N THR A 627 7.85 33.03 11.68
CA THR A 627 8.80 32.07 12.27
C THR A 627 9.27 31.01 11.27
N LEU A 628 8.50 30.71 10.23
CA LEU A 628 8.88 29.76 9.17
C LEU A 628 9.60 30.45 8.02
N THR A 629 9.23 31.68 7.68
CA THR A 629 9.84 32.44 6.58
C THR A 629 11.16 33.08 6.99
N GLY A 630 11.26 33.51 8.25
CA GLY A 630 12.36 34.33 8.78
C GLY A 630 12.24 35.83 8.43
N TRP A 631 11.14 36.25 7.82
CA TRP A 631 10.83 37.67 7.64
C TRP A 631 10.33 38.29 8.94
N ALA A 632 10.60 39.57 9.13
CA ALA A 632 10.01 40.35 10.23
C ALA A 632 8.60 40.82 9.86
N ASP A 633 7.78 41.13 10.87
CA ASP A 633 6.42 41.69 10.69
C ASP A 633 6.44 42.89 9.74
N SER A 634 7.32 43.85 9.96
CA SER A 634 7.39 45.07 9.15
C SER A 634 8.00 44.90 7.75
N TYR A 635 8.49 43.72 7.38
CA TYR A 635 9.18 43.49 6.11
C TYR A 635 8.20 43.03 5.01
N THR A 636 8.22 43.74 3.87
CA THR A 636 7.47 43.34 2.67
C THR A 636 8.39 42.57 1.72
N PRO A 637 8.22 41.24 1.57
CA PRO A 637 9.06 40.43 0.70
C PRO A 637 8.77 40.65 -0.79
N THR A 638 9.81 40.54 -1.60
CA THR A 638 9.71 40.56 -3.07
C THR A 638 9.22 39.21 -3.61
N SER A 639 8.71 39.18 -4.85
CA SER A 639 8.30 37.92 -5.50
C SER A 639 9.42 36.87 -5.56
N ASP A 640 10.67 37.27 -5.78
CA ASP A 640 11.81 36.34 -5.82
C ASP A 640 12.15 35.78 -4.43
N GLU A 641 12.00 36.57 -3.37
CA GLU A 641 12.15 36.11 -1.98
C GLU A 641 11.02 35.14 -1.60
N ILE A 642 9.79 35.39 -2.08
CA ILE A 642 8.67 34.46 -1.88
C ILE A 642 8.94 33.13 -2.60
N LYS A 643 9.45 33.15 -3.84
CA LYS A 643 9.88 31.94 -4.54
C LYS A 643 10.96 31.17 -3.78
N ALA A 644 11.92 31.88 -3.17
CA ALA A 644 12.95 31.24 -2.35
C ALA A 644 12.31 30.46 -1.18
N TYR A 645 11.33 31.03 -0.49
CA TYR A 645 10.58 30.33 0.56
C TYR A 645 9.86 29.08 0.05
N PHE A 646 9.14 29.18 -1.07
CA PHE A 646 8.47 28.03 -1.69
C PHE A 646 9.40 27.05 -2.40
N ASN A 647 10.69 27.37 -2.49
CA ASN A 647 11.75 26.41 -2.84
C ASN A 647 12.37 25.74 -1.60
N GLY A 648 11.90 26.07 -0.39
CA GLY A 648 12.36 25.46 0.86
C GLY A 648 13.46 26.24 1.57
N TRP A 649 13.61 27.54 1.30
CA TRP A 649 14.64 28.38 1.94
C TRP A 649 14.02 29.40 2.91
N LYS A 650 14.53 29.43 4.13
CA LYS A 650 14.21 30.39 5.18
C LYS A 650 15.31 31.44 5.28
N VAL A 651 14.94 32.67 5.61
CA VAL A 651 15.90 33.75 5.89
C VAL A 651 16.73 33.41 7.11
N LYS A 652 18.06 33.42 6.96
CA LYS A 652 19.03 33.18 8.04
C LYS A 652 19.46 34.49 8.70
N THR A 653 19.81 35.48 7.86
CA THR A 653 20.28 36.80 8.29
C THR A 653 19.65 37.88 7.45
N VAL A 654 19.56 39.08 8.02
CA VAL A 654 19.04 40.28 7.37
C VAL A 654 20.05 41.43 7.50
N ASP A 655 19.92 42.45 6.66
CA ASP A 655 20.64 43.71 6.81
C ASP A 655 19.94 44.68 7.79
N GLY A 656 20.46 45.89 7.93
CA GLY A 656 19.89 46.92 8.81
C GLY A 656 18.49 47.44 8.41
N SER A 657 17.98 47.05 7.24
CA SER A 657 16.62 47.35 6.76
C SER A 657 15.70 46.12 6.78
N ASN A 658 16.10 45.06 7.49
CA ASN A 658 15.43 43.75 7.53
C ASN A 658 15.41 42.99 6.19
N LYS A 659 16.20 43.41 5.20
CA LYS A 659 16.27 42.71 3.91
C LYS A 659 17.06 41.41 4.05
N PRO A 660 16.58 40.27 3.53
CA PRO A 660 17.31 39.00 3.55
C PRO A 660 18.70 39.08 2.90
N THR A 661 19.71 38.56 3.60
CA THR A 661 21.11 38.52 3.11
C THR A 661 21.71 37.12 3.06
N ALA A 662 21.14 36.15 3.76
CA ALA A 662 21.55 34.73 3.69
C ALA A 662 20.37 33.81 4.01
N TRP A 663 20.50 32.53 3.66
CA TRP A 663 19.40 31.57 3.67
C TRP A 663 19.80 30.22 4.28
N VAL A 664 18.82 29.54 4.87
CA VAL A 664 18.97 28.16 5.35
C VAL A 664 17.80 27.32 4.87
N SER A 665 18.03 26.03 4.68
CA SER A 665 16.98 25.07 4.39
C SER A 665 15.94 25.06 5.53
N VAL A 666 14.66 25.16 5.18
CA VAL A 666 13.55 24.98 6.15
C VAL A 666 13.55 23.57 6.74
N LEU A 667 14.24 22.62 6.09
CA LEU A 667 14.16 21.22 6.46
C LEU A 667 15.10 20.82 7.59
N ASP A 668 16.36 21.23 7.46
CA ASP A 668 17.49 20.77 8.27
C ASP A 668 18.38 21.92 8.74
N GLY A 669 18.01 23.17 8.44
CA GLY A 669 18.75 24.36 8.86
C GLY A 669 20.11 24.55 8.17
N LYS A 670 20.43 23.75 7.15
CA LYS A 670 21.70 23.87 6.42
C LYS A 670 21.74 25.11 5.55
N ASP A 671 22.92 25.72 5.49
CA ASP A 671 23.17 26.91 4.66
C ASP A 671 22.93 26.65 3.17
N ALA A 672 22.35 27.63 2.48
CA ALA A 672 22.30 27.60 1.03
C ALA A 672 23.72 27.70 0.44
N PRO A 673 24.07 26.91 -0.60
CA PRO A 673 25.44 26.83 -1.12
C PRO A 673 26.12 28.16 -1.46
N THR A 674 25.41 29.15 -2.00
CA THR A 674 25.98 30.46 -2.34
C THR A 674 25.48 31.60 -1.44
N GLN A 675 24.53 31.32 -0.55
CA GLN A 675 23.84 32.32 0.28
C GLN A 675 23.25 33.52 -0.49
N THR A 676 22.95 33.36 -1.78
CA THR A 676 22.38 34.42 -2.63
C THR A 676 20.93 34.17 -3.00
N LEU A 677 20.15 35.25 -3.18
CA LEU A 677 18.77 35.20 -3.69
C LEU A 677 18.68 34.52 -5.06
N ASP A 678 19.63 34.78 -5.95
CA ASP A 678 19.65 34.21 -7.30
C ASP A 678 19.75 32.69 -7.31
N TYR A 679 20.46 32.10 -6.34
CA TYR A 679 20.50 30.65 -6.18
C TYR A 679 19.20 30.10 -5.60
N VAL A 680 18.73 30.65 -4.49
CA VAL A 680 17.58 30.08 -3.75
C VAL A 680 16.25 30.24 -4.48
N LYS A 681 16.10 31.26 -5.34
CA LYS A 681 14.89 31.47 -6.14
C LYS A 681 14.73 30.48 -7.29
N THR A 682 15.82 29.86 -7.77
CA THR A 682 15.79 28.89 -8.89
C THR A 682 16.06 27.45 -8.45
N ASN A 683 16.66 27.23 -7.27
CA ASN A 683 17.05 25.91 -6.80
C ASN A 683 16.24 25.53 -5.56
N LYS A 684 15.63 24.34 -5.56
CA LYS A 684 14.96 23.79 -4.38
C LYS A 684 15.98 23.33 -3.33
N ALA A 685 15.65 23.53 -2.06
CA ALA A 685 16.38 22.92 -0.95
C ALA A 685 16.37 21.39 -1.12
N PRO A 686 17.49 20.69 -0.84
CA PRO A 686 17.56 19.24 -0.95
C PRO A 686 16.44 18.56 -0.14
N ASN A 687 15.76 17.58 -0.72
CA ASN A 687 14.64 16.82 -0.11
C ASN A 687 13.32 17.58 0.13
N TYR A 688 13.20 18.84 -0.34
CA TYR A 688 11.97 19.62 -0.17
C TYR A 688 10.86 19.20 -1.14
N THR A 689 9.67 18.92 -0.61
CA THR A 689 8.51 18.40 -1.36
C THR A 689 7.36 19.41 -1.55
N GLY A 690 7.53 20.66 -1.11
CA GLY A 690 6.64 21.78 -1.40
C GLY A 690 5.26 21.74 -0.75
N TYR A 691 4.55 22.86 -0.85
CA TYR A 691 3.13 22.95 -0.54
C TYR A 691 2.35 22.27 -1.68
N ARG A 692 1.19 21.70 -1.38
CA ARG A 692 0.35 21.05 -2.40
C ARG A 692 -1.06 21.57 -2.34
N LEU A 693 -1.60 21.94 -3.49
CA LEU A 693 -3.00 22.27 -3.68
C LEU A 693 -3.69 21.13 -4.41
N LEU A 694 -4.72 20.56 -3.81
CA LEU A 694 -5.68 19.69 -4.47
C LEU A 694 -6.99 20.45 -4.61
N TYR A 695 -7.51 20.63 -5.83
CA TYR A 695 -8.72 21.40 -6.07
C TYR A 695 -9.65 20.73 -7.07
N GLN A 696 -10.95 21.01 -6.92
CA GLN A 696 -12.01 20.53 -7.79
C GLN A 696 -12.07 21.39 -9.06
N LEU A 697 -12.18 20.74 -10.21
CA LEU A 697 -12.40 21.38 -11.50
C LEU A 697 -13.85 21.89 -11.61
N SER A 698 -14.03 23.10 -12.13
CA SER A 698 -15.39 23.65 -12.40
C SER A 698 -16.17 22.82 -13.40
N THR A 699 -15.46 22.23 -14.36
CA THR A 699 -16.00 21.37 -15.41
C THR A 699 -15.18 20.08 -15.43
N PRO A 700 -15.77 18.95 -15.02
CA PRO A 700 -15.12 17.66 -15.18
C PRO A 700 -14.68 17.45 -16.62
N ARG A 701 -13.50 16.86 -16.81
CA ARG A 701 -12.96 16.58 -18.15
C ARG A 701 -12.65 15.10 -18.30
N THR A 702 -12.97 14.58 -19.47
CA THR A 702 -12.63 13.21 -19.84
C THR A 702 -11.27 13.17 -20.50
N VAL A 703 -10.36 12.35 -19.99
CA VAL A 703 -9.02 12.14 -20.54
C VAL A 703 -8.93 10.70 -21.05
N GLY A 704 -8.62 10.52 -22.32
CA GLY A 704 -8.32 9.20 -22.88
C GLY A 704 -6.98 8.70 -22.35
N ILE A 705 -6.94 7.47 -21.87
CA ILE A 705 -5.73 6.85 -21.28
C ILE A 705 -5.50 5.42 -21.78
N THR A 706 -6.08 5.04 -22.92
CA THR A 706 -5.94 3.68 -23.48
C THR A 706 -4.48 3.26 -23.65
N ASP A 707 -3.57 4.20 -23.95
CA ASP A 707 -2.12 3.98 -24.05
C ASP A 707 -1.43 3.66 -22.70
N LYS A 708 -2.15 3.83 -21.59
CA LYS A 708 -1.69 3.62 -20.20
C LYS A 708 -2.45 2.48 -19.51
N VAL A 709 -3.26 1.74 -20.26
CA VAL A 709 -4.01 0.60 -19.75
C VAL A 709 -3.61 -0.65 -20.50
N GLU A 710 -3.21 -1.69 -19.77
CA GLU A 710 -2.81 -2.98 -20.31
C GLU A 710 -3.74 -4.09 -19.82
N GLY A 711 -4.19 -4.94 -20.74
CA GLY A 711 -5.02 -6.10 -20.44
C GLY A 711 -6.53 -5.87 -20.62
N ALA A 712 -7.27 -6.95 -20.47
CA ALA A 712 -8.72 -7.01 -20.52
C ALA A 712 -9.20 -8.11 -19.57
N LEU A 713 -10.38 -7.94 -18.97
CA LEU A 713 -10.90 -8.86 -17.96
C LEU A 713 -12.00 -9.73 -18.54
N SER A 714 -12.02 -10.98 -18.10
CA SER A 714 -13.10 -11.92 -18.39
C SER A 714 -13.39 -12.74 -17.14
N VAL A 715 -14.66 -13.11 -16.95
CA VAL A 715 -15.10 -13.95 -15.85
C VAL A 715 -15.97 -15.09 -16.37
N SER A 716 -15.91 -16.25 -15.73
CA SER A 716 -16.70 -17.42 -16.11
C SER A 716 -16.99 -18.32 -14.92
N GLY A 717 -18.27 -18.50 -14.57
CA GLY A 717 -18.66 -19.20 -13.35
C GLY A 717 -18.19 -18.47 -12.10
N GLN A 718 -17.95 -19.24 -11.04
CA GLN A 718 -17.22 -18.76 -9.87
C GLN A 718 -15.75 -18.54 -10.22
N ALA A 719 -15.27 -17.30 -10.03
CA ALA A 719 -13.88 -16.92 -10.23
C ALA A 719 -13.36 -16.15 -9.02
N GLN A 720 -12.07 -16.35 -8.73
CA GLN A 720 -11.37 -15.58 -7.72
C GLN A 720 -10.84 -14.29 -8.35
N ILE A 721 -11.20 -13.15 -7.77
CA ILE A 721 -10.81 -11.82 -8.22
C ILE A 721 -9.92 -11.19 -7.17
N SER A 722 -8.81 -10.61 -7.60
CA SER A 722 -7.99 -9.74 -6.76
C SER A 722 -8.01 -8.31 -7.27
N LEU A 723 -8.27 -7.38 -6.36
CA LEU A 723 -8.21 -5.94 -6.59
C LEU A 723 -7.08 -5.36 -5.74
N ASP A 724 -6.15 -4.67 -6.39
CA ASP A 724 -5.03 -4.03 -5.73
C ASP A 724 -4.64 -2.70 -6.42
N SER A 725 -3.54 -2.06 -5.99
CA SER A 725 -2.97 -0.85 -6.57
C SER A 725 -1.45 -0.80 -6.41
N GLY A 726 -0.81 0.17 -7.06
CA GLY A 726 0.63 0.36 -7.03
C GLY A 726 1.39 -0.62 -7.94
N VAL A 727 0.81 -0.97 -9.09
CA VAL A 727 1.55 -1.68 -10.14
C VAL A 727 2.48 -0.71 -10.89
N VAL A 728 3.71 -1.13 -11.14
CA VAL A 728 4.64 -0.48 -12.08
C VAL A 728 4.70 -1.36 -13.31
N VAL A 729 4.34 -0.81 -14.48
CA VAL A 729 4.22 -1.57 -15.73
C VAL A 729 5.46 -1.32 -16.58
N LYS A 730 6.10 -2.42 -17.01
CA LYS A 730 7.23 -2.41 -17.96
C LYS A 730 8.31 -1.36 -17.63
N GLU A 731 8.76 -1.34 -16.37
CA GLU A 731 9.96 -0.57 -16.00
C GLU A 731 11.16 -1.13 -16.77
N LYS A 732 11.86 -0.28 -17.53
CA LYS A 732 13.05 -0.69 -18.26
C LYS A 732 14.16 -1.06 -17.30
N VAL A 733 14.77 -2.24 -17.50
CA VAL A 733 15.83 -2.76 -16.65
C VAL A 733 17.05 -3.18 -17.46
N ILE A 734 18.19 -3.19 -16.77
CA ILE A 734 19.44 -3.73 -17.30
C ILE A 734 19.81 -4.91 -16.38
N PRO A 735 19.51 -6.16 -16.78
CA PRO A 735 19.88 -7.32 -15.99
C PRO A 735 21.40 -7.39 -15.80
N VAL A 736 21.84 -7.77 -14.61
CA VAL A 736 23.28 -7.80 -14.25
C VAL A 736 23.75 -9.23 -14.02
N LEU A 737 24.85 -9.61 -14.66
CA LEU A 737 25.52 -10.89 -14.45
C LEU A 737 26.17 -10.95 -13.06
N ALA A 738 25.90 -12.01 -12.31
CA ALA A 738 26.56 -12.29 -11.04
C ALA A 738 27.56 -13.46 -11.17
N SER A 739 28.31 -13.72 -10.09
CA SER A 739 29.40 -14.72 -10.06
C SER A 739 28.93 -16.17 -10.21
N ASP A 740 27.63 -16.44 -10.08
CA ASP A 740 27.02 -17.75 -10.24
C ASP A 740 26.55 -18.03 -11.68
N ASN A 741 26.93 -17.17 -12.64
CA ASN A 741 26.56 -17.23 -14.06
C ASN A 741 25.06 -17.02 -14.34
N TYR A 742 24.39 -16.23 -13.49
CA TYR A 742 23.01 -15.78 -13.73
C TYR A 742 22.94 -14.27 -13.92
N TYR A 743 22.05 -13.84 -14.82
CA TYR A 743 21.61 -12.45 -14.93
C TYR A 743 20.44 -12.19 -13.97
N TYR A 744 20.51 -11.08 -13.23
CA TYR A 744 19.53 -10.71 -12.21
C TYR A 744 18.77 -9.43 -12.56
N VAL A 745 17.47 -9.45 -12.28
CA VAL A 745 16.59 -8.27 -12.17
C VAL A 745 16.22 -8.10 -10.70
N ASN A 746 16.25 -6.86 -10.21
CA ASN A 746 16.15 -6.52 -8.78
C ASN A 746 17.28 -7.11 -7.90
N GLY A 747 18.50 -7.22 -8.45
CA GLY A 747 19.69 -7.63 -7.71
C GLY A 747 20.31 -6.49 -6.88
N SER A 748 21.14 -6.82 -5.89
CA SER A 748 21.71 -5.87 -4.90
C SER A 748 22.42 -4.66 -5.50
N ASN A 749 23.07 -4.85 -6.66
CA ASN A 749 23.85 -3.80 -7.32
C ASN A 749 23.04 -2.94 -8.28
N LYS A 750 21.80 -3.34 -8.61
CA LYS A 750 20.85 -2.65 -9.49
C LYS A 750 19.41 -2.93 -9.04
N PRO A 751 18.97 -2.35 -7.91
CA PRO A 751 17.58 -2.46 -7.49
C PRO A 751 16.66 -1.78 -8.50
N LEU A 752 15.41 -2.21 -8.51
CA LEU A 752 14.36 -1.49 -9.24
C LEU A 752 14.09 -0.12 -8.62
N SER A 753 13.38 0.74 -9.35
CA SER A 753 13.03 2.08 -8.89
C SER A 753 12.23 2.11 -7.58
N ARG A 754 11.54 1.01 -7.27
CA ARG A 754 10.79 0.81 -6.02
C ARG A 754 11.00 -0.59 -5.47
N ARG A 755 10.86 -0.73 -4.16
CA ARG A 755 10.94 -2.02 -3.48
C ARG A 755 9.83 -2.94 -3.95
N VAL A 756 10.19 -4.16 -4.30
CA VAL A 756 9.30 -5.14 -4.91
C VAL A 756 8.51 -5.90 -3.84
N LYS A 757 7.18 -5.89 -3.93
CA LYS A 757 6.31 -6.84 -3.22
C LYS A 757 6.23 -8.16 -3.96
N LYS A 758 6.00 -8.08 -5.28
CA LYS A 758 5.81 -9.23 -6.17
C LYS A 758 6.16 -8.85 -7.61
N ILE A 759 7.00 -9.64 -8.27
CA ILE A 759 7.23 -9.56 -9.72
C ILE A 759 6.06 -10.27 -10.42
N LEU A 760 5.44 -9.60 -11.39
CA LEU A 760 4.34 -10.16 -12.17
C LEU A 760 4.85 -10.81 -13.46
N ALA A 761 5.80 -10.17 -14.15
CA ALA A 761 6.44 -10.70 -15.34
C ALA A 761 7.73 -9.94 -15.68
N VAL A 762 8.65 -10.60 -16.38
CA VAL A 762 9.80 -10.00 -17.08
C VAL A 762 9.56 -10.13 -18.58
N TYR A 763 9.97 -9.13 -19.35
CA TYR A 763 9.75 -9.06 -20.79
C TYR A 763 11.07 -8.83 -21.52
N LYS A 764 11.27 -9.54 -22.64
CA LYS A 764 12.30 -9.31 -23.63
C LYS A 764 11.66 -8.68 -24.87
N ASP A 765 12.06 -7.45 -25.19
CA ASP A 765 11.51 -6.67 -26.32
C ASP A 765 9.97 -6.67 -26.35
N TYR A 766 9.36 -6.42 -25.18
CA TYR A 766 7.91 -6.40 -24.93
C TYR A 766 7.17 -7.75 -25.00
N VAL A 767 7.87 -8.85 -25.22
CA VAL A 767 7.32 -10.21 -25.12
C VAL A 767 7.69 -10.80 -23.77
N GLN A 768 6.75 -11.44 -23.09
CA GLN A 768 7.03 -12.09 -21.81
C GLN A 768 8.16 -13.12 -21.97
N ASP A 769 9.16 -13.05 -21.10
CA ASP A 769 10.34 -13.90 -21.08
C ASP A 769 10.30 -14.86 -19.88
N ASP A 770 11.10 -15.92 -19.93
CA ASP A 770 11.08 -17.05 -18.99
C ASP A 770 12.04 -16.89 -17.80
N PHE A 771 12.25 -15.66 -17.31
CA PHE A 771 13.01 -15.44 -16.08
C PHE A 771 12.40 -16.19 -14.89
N GLN A 772 13.25 -16.83 -14.09
CA GLN A 772 12.86 -17.48 -12.84
C GLN A 772 12.59 -16.40 -11.78
N ILE A 773 11.37 -16.33 -11.26
CA ILE A 773 11.01 -15.42 -10.17
C ILE A 773 11.19 -16.16 -8.86
N ASN A 774 12.05 -15.64 -7.99
CA ASN A 774 12.45 -16.29 -6.76
C ASN A 774 12.13 -15.41 -5.55
N PRO A 775 11.62 -15.99 -4.46
CA PRO A 775 11.56 -15.28 -3.19
C PRO A 775 12.97 -14.99 -2.70
N GLN A 776 13.14 -13.85 -2.04
CA GLN A 776 14.43 -13.53 -1.44
C GLN A 776 14.65 -14.38 -0.18
N PHE A 777 15.69 -15.23 -0.20
CA PHE A 777 16.17 -15.90 1.01
C PHE A 777 17.29 -15.07 1.65
N ALA A 778 17.23 -14.99 2.97
CA ALA A 778 17.95 -14.06 3.84
C ALA A 778 19.50 -14.02 3.75
N VAL A 779 20.14 -14.93 3.03
CA VAL A 779 21.54 -15.27 3.35
C VAL A 779 22.60 -14.81 2.34
N ASN A 780 22.28 -14.39 1.11
CA ASN A 780 23.36 -14.25 0.11
C ASN A 780 23.32 -13.09 -0.89
N VAL A 781 22.38 -12.16 -0.85
CA VAL A 781 22.43 -11.02 -1.79
C VAL A 781 21.64 -9.86 -1.19
N GLY A 782 22.29 -8.75 -0.87
CA GLY A 782 21.69 -7.52 -0.30
C GLY A 782 20.71 -6.81 -1.25
N THR A 783 19.62 -7.48 -1.64
CA THR A 783 18.57 -6.97 -2.53
C THR A 783 17.52 -6.16 -1.77
N VAL A 784 16.61 -5.51 -2.51
CA VAL A 784 15.62 -4.56 -1.98
C VAL A 784 14.20 -5.04 -2.30
N GLY A 785 13.46 -5.52 -1.29
CA GLY A 785 12.10 -6.07 -1.42
C GLY A 785 12.01 -7.59 -1.21
N ASN A 786 10.92 -8.21 -1.65
CA ASN A 786 10.56 -9.61 -1.36
C ASN A 786 10.98 -10.62 -2.44
N GLU A 787 11.17 -10.17 -3.69
CA GLU A 787 11.41 -11.04 -4.85
C GLU A 787 12.46 -10.46 -5.80
N TYR A 788 13.15 -11.35 -6.50
CA TYR A 788 14.05 -11.04 -7.61
C TYR A 788 13.78 -12.00 -8.77
N ALA A 789 14.23 -11.65 -9.97
CA ALA A 789 14.17 -12.55 -11.11
C ALA A 789 15.57 -12.88 -11.62
N ARG A 790 15.80 -14.12 -12.08
CA ARG A 790 17.09 -14.53 -12.64
C ARG A 790 16.97 -15.38 -13.90
N LYS A 791 18.01 -15.35 -14.73
CA LYS A 791 18.12 -16.19 -15.94
C LYS A 791 19.55 -16.71 -16.13
N PRO A 792 19.75 -17.99 -16.48
CA PRO A 792 21.08 -18.51 -16.79
C PRO A 792 21.74 -17.72 -17.92
N GLN A 793 23.06 -17.49 -17.82
CA GLN A 793 23.83 -16.73 -18.79
C GLN A 793 23.68 -17.28 -20.23
N GLU A 794 23.61 -18.59 -20.39
CA GLU A 794 23.46 -19.25 -21.70
C GLU A 794 22.12 -18.94 -22.40
N ASN A 795 21.08 -18.57 -21.64
CA ASN A 795 19.75 -18.27 -22.17
C ASN A 795 19.45 -16.76 -22.21
N PHE A 796 20.44 -15.93 -21.83
CA PHE A 796 20.30 -14.48 -21.79
C PHE A 796 20.75 -13.85 -23.11
N ASP A 797 20.00 -12.86 -23.59
CA ASP A 797 20.28 -12.13 -24.83
C ASP A 797 20.73 -10.71 -24.48
N PRO A 798 22.05 -10.41 -24.48
CA PRO A 798 22.56 -9.11 -24.07
C PRO A 798 22.23 -7.97 -25.04
N THR A 799 21.65 -8.27 -26.21
CA THR A 799 21.31 -7.26 -27.22
C THR A 799 19.86 -6.77 -27.12
N ALA A 800 19.01 -7.50 -26.38
CA ALA A 800 17.61 -7.18 -26.21
C ALA A 800 17.35 -6.11 -25.14
N ASN A 801 16.20 -5.46 -25.22
CA ASN A 801 15.71 -4.60 -24.13
C ASN A 801 14.87 -5.43 -23.16
N TYR A 802 15.15 -5.27 -21.87
CA TYR A 802 14.40 -5.94 -20.82
C TYR A 802 13.51 -4.97 -20.04
N TYR A 803 12.33 -5.46 -19.69
CA TYR A 803 11.35 -4.72 -18.89
C TYR A 803 10.78 -5.62 -17.79
N VAL A 804 10.32 -5.02 -16.69
CA VAL A 804 9.69 -5.75 -15.59
C VAL A 804 8.41 -5.07 -15.16
N THR A 805 7.39 -5.87 -14.87
CA THR A 805 6.14 -5.41 -14.25
C THR A 805 6.03 -5.99 -12.84
N TYR A 806 5.74 -5.16 -11.84
CA TYR A 806 5.73 -5.58 -10.43
C TYR A 806 4.80 -4.75 -9.55
N LEU A 807 4.44 -5.31 -8.39
CA LEU A 807 3.72 -4.60 -7.32
C LEU A 807 4.70 -4.00 -6.33
N VAL A 808 4.45 -2.76 -5.93
CA VAL A 808 5.27 -2.03 -4.93
C VAL A 808 5.01 -2.55 -3.52
N LEU A 809 6.09 -2.68 -2.74
CA LEU A 809 6.05 -3.07 -1.32
C LEU A 809 5.63 -1.91 -0.41
N ASP A 810 6.36 -0.79 -0.48
CA ASP A 810 6.11 0.42 0.33
C ASP A 810 4.97 1.26 -0.28
N LYS A 811 3.76 0.68 -0.35
CA LYS A 811 2.60 1.30 -1.01
C LYS A 811 2.24 2.65 -0.43
N GLU A 812 2.46 2.87 0.85
CA GLU A 812 2.23 4.15 1.54
C GLU A 812 2.96 5.32 0.86
N THR A 813 4.07 5.05 0.16
CA THR A 813 4.85 6.06 -0.55
C THR A 813 4.32 6.37 -1.96
N LEU A 814 3.35 5.59 -2.45
CA LEU A 814 2.84 5.68 -3.83
C LEU A 814 1.33 5.87 -3.92
N THR A 815 0.54 5.07 -3.18
CA THR A 815 -0.90 4.92 -3.41
C THR A 815 -1.68 4.68 -2.11
N THR A 816 -3.00 4.67 -2.23
CA THR A 816 -3.93 4.11 -1.23
C THR A 816 -4.72 2.94 -1.84
N ASN A 817 -5.54 2.27 -1.04
CA ASN A 817 -6.34 1.14 -1.50
C ASN A 817 -7.62 1.61 -2.20
N PRO A 818 -8.02 0.99 -3.34
CA PRO A 818 -9.35 1.21 -3.92
C PRO A 818 -10.44 0.69 -2.98
N VAL A 819 -11.56 1.41 -2.87
CA VAL A 819 -12.68 1.03 -1.97
C VAL A 819 -14.01 0.94 -2.69
N ASN A 820 -14.17 1.70 -3.78
CA ASN A 820 -15.37 1.75 -4.59
C ASN A 820 -15.01 1.27 -6.00
N VAL A 821 -15.18 -0.03 -6.24
CA VAL A 821 -15.01 -0.63 -7.55
C VAL A 821 -16.29 -1.35 -7.92
N LYS A 822 -16.87 -0.96 -9.05
CA LYS A 822 -18.04 -1.62 -9.62
C LYS A 822 -17.56 -2.51 -10.76
N ALA A 823 -18.01 -3.75 -10.75
CA ALA A 823 -17.78 -4.67 -11.84
C ALA A 823 -19.13 -5.08 -12.44
N SER A 824 -19.20 -5.13 -13.76
CA SER A 824 -20.41 -5.48 -14.50
C SER A 824 -20.12 -6.60 -15.49
N TYR A 825 -21.01 -7.59 -15.55
CA TYR A 825 -20.90 -8.74 -16.46
C TYR A 825 -22.28 -9.11 -17.01
N ASN A 826 -22.29 -9.80 -18.15
CA ASN A 826 -23.52 -10.24 -18.78
C ASN A 826 -24.07 -11.51 -18.12
N THR A 827 -25.38 -11.54 -17.93
CA THR A 827 -26.09 -12.67 -17.32
C THR A 827 -26.52 -13.74 -18.33
N SER A 828 -26.59 -13.40 -19.63
CA SER A 828 -27.01 -14.34 -20.68
C SER A 828 -25.94 -14.55 -21.76
N ILE A 829 -25.93 -15.75 -22.36
CA ILE A 829 -25.03 -16.09 -23.48
C ILE A 829 -25.24 -15.14 -24.66
N ARG A 830 -26.50 -14.77 -24.95
CA ARG A 830 -26.81 -13.86 -26.06
C ARG A 830 -26.16 -12.50 -25.87
N SER A 831 -26.37 -11.86 -24.73
CA SER A 831 -25.74 -10.57 -24.41
C SER A 831 -24.21 -10.65 -24.42
N THR A 832 -23.62 -11.79 -23.98
CA THR A 832 -22.18 -12.02 -24.13
C THR A 832 -21.75 -12.05 -25.58
N VAL A 833 -22.43 -12.82 -26.43
CA VAL A 833 -22.08 -12.95 -27.85
C VAL A 833 -22.25 -11.62 -28.58
N ASP A 834 -23.32 -10.88 -28.30
CA ASP A 834 -23.57 -9.57 -28.90
C ASP A 834 -22.46 -8.58 -28.52
N GLN A 835 -22.09 -8.46 -27.23
CA GLN A 835 -20.98 -7.61 -26.79
C GLN A 835 -19.63 -8.05 -27.38
N MET A 836 -19.35 -9.36 -27.45
CA MET A 836 -18.12 -9.86 -28.05
C MET A 836 -18.03 -9.56 -29.56
N ASN A 837 -19.15 -9.63 -30.27
CA ASN A 837 -19.20 -9.28 -31.70
C ASN A 837 -18.93 -7.78 -31.93
N GLU A 838 -19.49 -6.92 -31.08
CA GLU A 838 -19.23 -5.48 -31.09
C GLU A 838 -17.75 -5.19 -30.80
N GLN A 839 -17.20 -5.73 -29.71
CA GLN A 839 -15.78 -5.60 -29.37
C GLN A 839 -14.86 -6.10 -30.49
N LEU A 840 -15.22 -7.20 -31.16
CA LEU A 840 -14.43 -7.73 -32.28
C LEU A 840 -14.47 -6.79 -33.50
N ALA A 841 -15.62 -6.18 -33.78
CA ALA A 841 -15.75 -5.19 -34.84
C ALA A 841 -14.90 -3.94 -34.55
N ASP A 842 -14.88 -3.49 -33.30
CA ASP A 842 -14.07 -2.36 -32.85
C ASP A 842 -12.58 -2.64 -32.94
N VAL A 843 -12.14 -3.81 -32.46
CA VAL A 843 -10.74 -4.24 -32.54
C VAL A 843 -10.29 -4.31 -34.00
N LYS A 844 -11.09 -4.91 -34.90
CA LYS A 844 -10.77 -4.94 -36.34
C LYS A 844 -10.65 -3.54 -36.94
N SER A 845 -11.54 -2.64 -36.56
CA SER A 845 -11.51 -1.24 -37.00
C SER A 845 -10.26 -0.52 -36.50
N MET A 846 -9.89 -0.71 -35.23
CA MET A 846 -8.70 -0.12 -34.62
C MET A 846 -7.42 -0.65 -35.24
N THR A 847 -7.30 -1.97 -35.44
CA THR A 847 -6.15 -2.59 -36.11
C THR A 847 -5.96 -2.02 -37.52
N SER A 848 -7.05 -1.90 -38.30
CA SER A 848 -7.00 -1.28 -39.65
C SER A 848 -6.51 0.17 -39.61
N ILE A 849 -6.93 0.95 -38.60
CA ILE A 849 -6.45 2.32 -38.38
C ILE A 849 -4.96 2.32 -38.03
N HIS A 850 -4.50 1.43 -37.15
CA HIS A 850 -3.10 1.30 -36.77
C HIS A 850 -2.21 0.89 -37.95
N ASP A 851 -2.62 -0.09 -38.75
CA ASP A 851 -1.90 -0.51 -39.96
C ASP A 851 -1.71 0.67 -40.91
N ARG A 852 -2.74 1.51 -41.06
CA ARG A 852 -2.67 2.73 -41.88
C ARG A 852 -1.71 3.77 -41.29
N TYR A 853 -1.71 3.97 -39.97
CA TYR A 853 -0.77 4.89 -39.32
C TYR A 853 0.67 4.39 -39.40
N LEU A 854 0.90 3.10 -39.15
CA LEU A 854 2.20 2.48 -39.27
C LEU A 854 2.72 2.63 -40.70
N TYR A 855 1.92 2.33 -41.71
CA TYR A 855 2.29 2.54 -43.11
C TYR A 855 2.72 3.99 -43.40
N LYS A 856 1.97 4.99 -42.90
CA LYS A 856 2.34 6.40 -43.03
C LYS A 856 3.64 6.74 -42.31
N LEU A 857 3.87 6.16 -41.14
CA LEU A 857 5.09 6.38 -40.35
C LEU A 857 6.31 5.78 -41.06
N LEU A 858 6.18 4.57 -41.62
CA LEU A 858 7.21 3.91 -42.43
C LEU A 858 7.53 4.72 -43.70
N LEU A 859 6.50 5.25 -44.38
CA LEU A 859 6.70 6.17 -45.51
C LEU A 859 7.48 7.44 -45.10
N ALA A 860 7.12 8.04 -43.96
CA ALA A 860 7.80 9.22 -43.44
C ALA A 860 9.25 8.92 -43.03
N ALA A 861 9.50 7.78 -42.39
CA ALA A 861 10.83 7.31 -42.01
C ALA A 861 11.70 7.10 -43.26
N LYS A 862 11.16 6.43 -44.29
CA LYS A 862 11.84 6.26 -45.59
C LYS A 862 12.12 7.59 -46.27
N ALA A 863 11.18 8.54 -46.25
CA ALA A 863 11.37 9.88 -46.80
C ALA A 863 12.46 10.68 -46.06
N ASN A 864 12.67 10.40 -44.78
CA ASN A 864 13.73 10.99 -43.95
C ASN A 864 15.05 10.19 -43.97
N GLY A 865 15.19 9.22 -44.88
CA GLY A 865 16.42 8.46 -45.09
C GLY A 865 16.71 7.41 -44.01
N TRP A 866 15.73 7.06 -43.17
CA TRP A 866 15.89 5.96 -42.22
C TRP A 866 15.76 4.64 -42.98
N SER A 867 16.66 3.67 -42.71
CA SER A 867 16.46 2.30 -43.19
C SER A 867 15.29 1.71 -42.41
N VAL A 868 14.19 1.48 -43.12
CA VAL A 868 12.96 0.89 -42.57
C VAL A 868 12.98 -0.61 -42.77
#